data_AF-A0A7Y0QI16-F1
#
_entry.id   AF-A0A7Y0QI16-F1
#
_cell.length_a   1.000
_cell.length_b   1.000
_cell.length_c   1.000
_cell.angle_alpha   90.00
_cell.angle_beta   90.00
_cell.angle_gamma   90.00
#
_symmetry.space_group_name_H-M   'P 1'
#
loop_
_entity.id
_entity.type
_entity.pdbx_description
1 polymer ?
#
loop_
_entity_poly.entity_id
_entity_poly.type
_entity_poly.pdbx_seq_one_letter_code
_entity_poly.pdbx_strand_id
1 'polypeptide(L)'
;MPASAVPVVVPSLPLHPLGRAGRRLLVSLLAAVLVLVPAFAPPARGAEDEITFTGYGWGHGRGMGQYGALGYAVDYGWGYEQILAHFYGGTTPGDVGNRVITVELMDLVGKPLTAIARGLTINGGPWPDANVDGSSVRVTPQGGTFLVETGATCAGPWTVLGTAATVTLGTTSQSGFDRLIRVCEAAGERAYRGQLVVQRHAQTGVQLNLNRVSVEDYLRGVVPRESPAFWGDLGGGRGMHALRAQAVAARSYALSGTRPSGATTCDTITCQVYRGAAFQPWSQPREILDAANTNRAIDDTRGQVRYLSGGTTIARTEFSSSTGGYTAGGQFPPVVDLGDSIASNPNHTWTTAIGQATVAARLGVSGIASMAVTARNGLGADGGRVTQVRVTSSTGQARTFTGNEVRSLLGLKSDWFSLSFVSRAEAQQVVKALYQDVLGRSVDPSGLQTWTDLVVRTGSARDLATGIVTSRERMINLVTAQYRSALRRDPEPGGLENWVAHLEAGRGVYDLQIGIYGSQESLLNLGGGNVQTWVGALYQELLGRAGAPSELQFWVNHANRYGRPAVVAGIAQSDESTIRRLNAYYRTFMQRDVDPAGRATFLPMMTARGDFDVPISLGSSPEYWTRAQSRTF
;
A
#
# COMPACT_ATOMS: atom_id res chain seq x y z
N MET A 1 57.73 -0.30 -42.71
CA MET A 1 57.73 0.74 -41.67
C MET A 1 57.04 0.14 -40.45
N PRO A 2 57.79 -0.25 -39.40
CA PRO A 2 57.32 -1.07 -38.29
C PRO A 2 56.82 -0.17 -37.14
N ALA A 3 56.17 -0.61 -36.05
CA ALA A 3 55.47 -1.83 -35.66
C ALA A 3 54.80 -1.52 -34.29
N SER A 4 53.68 -2.21 -34.02
CA SER A 4 53.17 -2.65 -32.71
C SER A 4 52.91 -1.69 -31.53
N ALA A 5 51.97 -2.15 -30.71
CA ALA A 5 51.14 -1.41 -29.77
C ALA A 5 51.55 -1.59 -28.28
N VAL A 6 50.67 -1.05 -27.42
CA VAL A 6 50.39 -1.24 -25.98
C VAL A 6 51.16 -0.34 -24.97
N PRO A 7 50.67 -0.19 -23.72
CA PRO A 7 49.95 0.98 -23.15
C PRO A 7 50.78 1.67 -22.03
N VAL A 8 50.21 2.52 -21.16
CA VAL A 8 50.51 2.61 -19.69
C VAL A 8 49.91 3.87 -19.01
N VAL A 9 49.10 3.61 -17.97
CA VAL A 9 49.01 4.18 -16.61
C VAL A 9 49.20 5.69 -16.35
N VAL A 10 48.20 6.26 -15.66
CA VAL A 10 48.22 7.60 -15.03
C VAL A 10 48.69 7.48 -13.56
N PRO A 11 49.63 8.32 -13.09
CA PRO A 11 49.89 8.49 -11.66
C PRO A 11 49.32 9.81 -11.13
N SER A 12 48.74 9.72 -9.94
CA SER A 12 48.27 10.80 -9.07
C SER A 12 49.40 11.40 -8.23
N LEU A 13 49.39 12.72 -8.01
CA LEU A 13 50.26 13.41 -7.03
C LEU A 13 49.47 14.45 -6.19
N PRO A 14 49.79 14.62 -4.89
CA PRO A 14 48.97 15.34 -3.92
C PRO A 14 49.45 16.77 -3.60
N LEU A 15 48.64 17.39 -2.74
CA LEU A 15 48.50 18.76 -2.23
C LEU A 15 49.71 19.43 -1.53
N HIS A 16 49.81 20.76 -1.79
CA HIS A 16 50.04 21.89 -0.85
C HIS A 16 51.41 22.06 -0.14
N PRO A 17 51.88 23.31 0.16
CA PRO A 17 51.14 24.32 0.93
C PRO A 17 51.25 25.81 0.55
N LEU A 18 50.40 26.57 1.24
CA LEU A 18 50.02 27.99 1.14
C LEU A 18 51.12 28.98 1.57
N GLY A 19 51.03 30.22 1.06
CA GLY A 19 51.84 31.34 1.57
C GLY A 19 51.38 32.74 1.14
N ARG A 20 50.53 33.35 1.98
CA ARG A 20 50.36 34.80 2.26
C ARG A 20 49.69 35.74 1.24
N ALA A 21 48.56 36.29 1.71
CA ALA A 21 48.15 37.71 1.78
C ALA A 21 48.43 38.62 0.56
N GLY A 22 47.51 39.38 0.00
CA GLY A 22 46.20 39.84 0.46
C GLY A 22 45.93 41.18 -0.23
N ARG A 23 44.71 41.34 -0.75
CA ARG A 23 44.08 42.56 -1.31
C ARG A 23 44.69 43.16 -2.59
N ARG A 24 43.92 43.06 -3.68
CA ARG A 24 43.49 44.19 -4.52
C ARG A 24 42.20 43.81 -5.28
N LEU A 25 41.21 44.70 -5.21
CA LEU A 25 39.98 44.63 -6.00
C LEU A 25 40.29 44.62 -7.49
N LEU A 26 39.60 43.77 -8.25
CA LEU A 26 39.35 43.97 -9.66
C LEU A 26 37.92 43.51 -9.96
N VAL A 27 37.10 44.50 -10.28
CA VAL A 27 35.80 44.37 -10.92
C VAL A 27 36.03 43.85 -12.32
N SER A 28 35.47 42.68 -12.65
CA SER A 28 35.44 42.17 -14.02
C SER A 28 34.06 41.62 -14.31
N LEU A 29 33.39 42.28 -15.26
CA LEU A 29 32.20 41.81 -15.95
C LEU A 29 32.32 40.32 -16.32
N LEU A 30 31.32 39.52 -15.95
CA LEU A 30 31.01 38.30 -16.68
C LEU A 30 29.55 38.36 -17.14
N ALA A 31 29.39 38.38 -18.46
CA ALA A 31 28.14 38.14 -19.14
C ALA A 31 27.61 36.76 -18.73
N ALA A 32 26.42 36.73 -18.13
CA ALA A 32 25.70 35.49 -17.88
C ALA A 32 25.15 34.96 -19.21
N VAL A 33 25.87 34.04 -19.83
CA VAL A 33 25.29 33.12 -20.80
C VAL A 33 24.36 32.19 -20.01
N LEU A 34 23.06 32.43 -20.11
CA LEU A 34 22.04 31.55 -19.56
C LEU A 34 22.03 30.26 -20.39
N VAL A 35 22.87 29.30 -20.02
CA VAL A 35 22.73 27.92 -20.50
C VAL A 35 21.46 27.37 -19.87
N LEU A 36 20.43 27.20 -20.68
CA LEU A 36 19.25 26.40 -20.34
C LEU A 36 19.74 24.98 -20.03
N VAL A 37 20.00 24.68 -18.76
CA VAL A 37 20.05 23.30 -18.29
C VAL A 37 18.61 22.86 -18.22
N PRO A 38 18.11 21.93 -19.06
CA PRO A 38 16.81 21.34 -18.80
C PRO A 38 16.92 20.71 -17.42
N ALA A 39 16.08 21.16 -16.50
CA ALA A 39 15.89 20.47 -15.24
C ALA A 39 15.45 19.05 -15.61
N PHE A 40 16.39 18.10 -15.54
CA PHE A 40 16.06 16.70 -15.49
C PHE A 40 15.30 16.51 -14.18
N ALA A 41 13.99 16.70 -14.25
CA ALA A 41 13.10 16.04 -13.34
C ALA A 41 13.52 14.56 -13.35
N PRO A 42 13.74 13.91 -12.20
CA PRO A 42 13.85 12.46 -12.19
C PRO A 42 12.66 11.92 -13.00
N PRO A 43 12.83 10.87 -13.83
CA PRO A 43 11.69 10.29 -14.52
C PRO A 43 10.63 10.05 -13.44
N ALA A 44 9.47 10.70 -13.60
CA ALA A 44 8.32 10.38 -12.79
C ALA A 44 8.21 8.86 -12.90
N ARG A 45 8.39 8.14 -11.78
CA ARG A 45 8.03 6.73 -11.74
C ARG A 45 6.62 6.70 -12.32
N GLY A 46 6.45 6.03 -13.44
CA GLY A 46 5.15 5.96 -14.10
C GLY A 46 4.18 5.40 -13.08
N ALA A 47 3.35 6.25 -12.51
CA ALA A 47 2.15 5.81 -11.84
C ALA A 47 1.28 5.30 -12.98
N GLU A 48 1.33 3.99 -13.18
CA GLU A 48 0.39 3.27 -14.03
C GLU A 48 -1.03 3.52 -13.50
N ASP A 49 -2.06 3.21 -14.27
CA ASP A 49 -3.45 3.23 -13.80
C ASP A 49 -3.55 2.43 -12.48
N GLU A 50 -3.48 3.02 -11.28
CA GLU A 50 -3.29 2.27 -10.03
C GLU A 50 -4.55 2.24 -9.15
N ILE A 51 -4.74 1.14 -8.41
CA ILE A 51 -5.71 1.04 -7.32
C ILE A 51 -4.93 1.12 -6.00
N THR A 52 -5.24 2.12 -5.19
CA THR A 52 -4.68 2.24 -3.84
C THR A 52 -5.52 1.44 -2.87
N PHE A 53 -4.86 0.55 -2.12
CA PHE A 53 -5.43 -0.21 -1.01
C PHE A 53 -4.84 0.32 0.29
N THR A 54 -5.71 0.72 1.22
CA THR A 54 -5.33 1.02 2.61
C THR A 54 -5.97 -0.02 3.50
N GLY A 55 -5.22 -0.64 4.39
CA GLY A 55 -5.73 -1.73 5.20
C GLY A 55 -5.09 -1.85 6.57
N TYR A 56 -5.54 -2.87 7.29
CA TYR A 56 -5.20 -3.09 8.69
C TYR A 56 -4.74 -4.53 8.92
N GLY A 57 -3.78 -4.72 9.81
CA GLY A 57 -3.27 -6.04 10.21
C GLY A 57 -2.50 -6.80 9.12
N TRP A 58 -2.00 -7.97 9.50
CA TRP A 58 -1.33 -8.91 8.60
C TRP A 58 -1.68 -10.35 8.97
N GLY A 59 -2.36 -11.02 8.03
CA GLY A 59 -2.86 -12.38 8.16
C GLY A 59 -4.38 -12.40 8.29
N HIS A 60 -4.90 -13.58 8.63
CA HIS A 60 -6.34 -13.85 8.67
C HIS A 60 -7.03 -13.27 9.91
N GLY A 61 -6.29 -12.81 10.92
CA GLY A 61 -6.84 -12.15 12.12
C GLY A 61 -7.67 -13.04 13.04
N ARG A 62 -7.64 -14.37 12.87
CA ARG A 62 -8.37 -15.30 13.73
C ARG A 62 -7.49 -15.71 14.90
N GLY A 63 -8.07 -15.74 16.09
CA GLY A 63 -7.34 -16.02 17.32
C GLY A 63 -6.33 -14.93 17.67
N MET A 64 -5.16 -15.32 18.16
CA MET A 64 -4.19 -14.39 18.74
C MET A 64 -3.44 -13.56 17.68
N GLY A 65 -3.35 -12.24 17.91
CA GLY A 65 -2.39 -11.38 17.22
C GLY A 65 -1.01 -11.47 17.89
N GLN A 66 0.05 -11.73 17.15
CA GLN A 66 1.42 -11.80 17.70
C GLN A 66 1.86 -10.44 18.25
N TYR A 67 1.67 -9.37 17.48
CA TYR A 67 1.91 -8.00 17.96
C TYR A 67 0.94 -7.62 19.08
N GLY A 68 -0.33 -8.05 18.99
CA GLY A 68 -1.33 -7.92 20.06
C GLY A 68 -0.85 -8.48 21.41
N ALA A 69 -0.39 -9.73 21.40
CA ALA A 69 0.18 -10.39 22.57
C ALA A 69 1.42 -9.66 23.11
N LEU A 70 2.29 -9.17 22.22
CA LEU A 70 3.45 -8.36 22.61
C LEU A 70 3.03 -7.06 23.30
N GLY A 71 2.08 -6.32 22.72
CA GLY A 71 1.62 -5.06 23.27
C GLY A 71 0.94 -5.24 24.62
N TYR A 72 0.08 -6.24 24.76
CA TYR A 72 -0.51 -6.57 26.06
C TYR A 72 0.54 -6.91 27.11
N ALA A 73 1.59 -7.67 26.75
CA ALA A 73 2.67 -7.98 27.68
C ALA A 73 3.50 -6.73 28.06
N VAL A 74 3.94 -5.96 27.06
CA VAL A 74 4.93 -4.89 27.24
C VAL A 74 4.31 -3.61 27.77
N ASP A 75 3.17 -3.18 27.22
CA ASP A 75 2.54 -1.89 27.50
C ASP A 75 1.45 -1.99 28.56
N TYR A 76 0.70 -3.09 28.58
CA TYR A 76 -0.41 -3.30 29.53
C TYR A 76 -0.02 -4.20 30.71
N GLY A 77 1.16 -4.82 30.69
CA GLY A 77 1.67 -5.65 31.79
C GLY A 77 0.94 -6.99 31.97
N TRP A 78 0.26 -7.49 30.94
CA TRP A 78 -0.51 -8.73 31.04
C TRP A 78 0.38 -9.97 31.11
N GLY A 79 -0.05 -10.92 31.93
CA GLY A 79 0.48 -12.28 31.94
C GLY A 79 0.01 -13.09 30.73
N TYR A 80 0.74 -14.14 30.39
CA TYR A 80 0.45 -14.97 29.21
C TYR A 80 -0.91 -15.69 29.30
N GLU A 81 -1.36 -16.06 30.50
CA GLU A 81 -2.67 -16.66 30.72
C GLU A 81 -3.82 -15.68 30.42
N GLN A 82 -3.65 -14.40 30.77
CA GLN A 82 -4.60 -13.33 30.46
C GLN A 82 -4.66 -13.10 28.94
N ILE A 83 -3.51 -13.07 28.27
CA ILE A 83 -3.41 -12.97 26.82
C ILE A 83 -4.15 -14.13 26.14
N LEU A 84 -3.88 -15.38 26.56
CA LEU A 84 -4.56 -16.56 26.02
C LEU A 84 -6.07 -16.52 26.26
N ALA A 85 -6.52 -16.13 27.46
CA ALA A 85 -7.94 -16.04 27.78
C ALA A 85 -8.66 -14.97 26.95
N HIS A 86 -7.99 -13.85 26.66
CA HIS A 86 -8.52 -12.77 25.82
C HIS A 86 -8.76 -13.21 24.39
N PHE A 87 -7.75 -13.82 23.74
CA PHE A 87 -7.85 -14.20 22.32
C PHE A 87 -8.58 -15.52 22.09
N TYR A 88 -8.60 -16.42 23.08
CA TYR A 88 -9.21 -17.75 22.97
C TYR A 88 -10.38 -17.89 23.96
N GLY A 89 -11.27 -16.89 23.97
CA GLY A 89 -12.47 -16.89 24.81
C GLY A 89 -13.32 -18.16 24.63
N GLY A 90 -13.89 -18.66 25.74
CA GLY A 90 -14.64 -19.93 25.75
C GLY A 90 -13.78 -21.19 25.82
N THR A 91 -12.45 -21.06 25.98
CA THR A 91 -11.53 -22.19 26.24
C THR A 91 -11.08 -22.23 27.70
N THR A 92 -10.63 -23.40 28.14
CA THR A 92 -9.96 -23.60 29.45
C THR A 92 -8.51 -24.02 29.27
N PRO A 93 -7.60 -23.69 30.20
CA PRO A 93 -6.25 -24.24 30.19
C PRO A 93 -6.29 -25.75 30.46
N GLY A 94 -5.26 -26.46 30.01
CA GLY A 94 -5.03 -27.85 30.40
C GLY A 94 -3.63 -28.33 30.04
N ASP A 95 -3.33 -29.59 30.36
CA ASP A 95 -2.00 -30.18 30.23
C ASP A 95 -2.06 -31.48 29.42
N VAL A 96 -1.14 -31.63 28.47
CA VAL A 96 -1.03 -32.80 27.58
C VAL A 96 0.27 -33.58 27.76
N GLY A 97 1.15 -33.14 28.65
CA GLY A 97 2.52 -33.60 28.77
C GLY A 97 3.34 -33.35 27.50
N ASN A 98 4.47 -34.05 27.38
CA ASN A 98 5.29 -34.02 26.17
C ASN A 98 4.91 -35.17 25.21
N ARG A 99 3.91 -34.94 24.36
CA ARG A 99 3.45 -35.93 23.38
C ARG A 99 4.38 -36.00 22.17
N VAL A 100 4.46 -37.16 21.54
CA VAL A 100 5.10 -37.31 20.23
C VAL A 100 4.08 -36.98 19.14
N ILE A 101 4.47 -36.14 18.19
CA ILE A 101 3.67 -35.79 17.01
C ILE A 101 4.38 -36.25 15.74
N THR A 102 3.65 -36.29 14.63
CA THR A 102 4.20 -36.52 13.29
C THR A 102 4.00 -35.27 12.42
N VAL A 103 5.10 -34.78 11.85
CA VAL A 103 5.12 -33.63 10.94
C VAL A 103 5.37 -34.15 9.53
N GLU A 104 4.42 -33.91 8.63
CA GLU A 104 4.60 -34.20 7.21
C GLU A 104 5.52 -33.16 6.57
N LEU A 105 6.63 -33.62 5.97
CA LEU A 105 7.59 -32.76 5.27
C LEU A 105 7.13 -32.55 3.82
N MET A 106 6.40 -31.45 3.57
CA MET A 106 5.59 -31.27 2.37
C MET A 106 6.43 -31.26 1.08
N ASP A 107 7.62 -30.66 1.11
CA ASP A 107 8.50 -30.58 -0.06
C ASP A 107 9.10 -31.93 -0.45
N LEU A 108 9.00 -32.94 0.42
CA LEU A 108 9.50 -34.30 0.23
C LEU A 108 8.38 -35.31 -0.04
N VAL A 109 7.12 -34.91 -0.12
CA VAL A 109 6.02 -35.84 -0.45
C VAL A 109 6.23 -36.40 -1.85
N GLY A 110 6.22 -37.74 -1.97
CA GLY A 110 6.46 -38.45 -3.22
C GLY A 110 7.89 -38.41 -3.74
N LYS A 111 8.84 -37.83 -3.00
CA LYS A 111 10.25 -37.75 -3.38
C LYS A 111 11.11 -38.71 -2.54
N PRO A 112 12.27 -39.16 -3.06
CA PRO A 112 13.24 -39.88 -2.25
C PRO A 112 13.68 -39.06 -1.04
N LEU A 113 13.93 -39.74 0.07
CA LEU A 113 14.60 -39.14 1.22
C LEU A 113 16.09 -39.42 1.09
N THR A 114 16.90 -38.36 1.06
CA THR A 114 18.35 -38.48 1.26
C THR A 114 18.72 -37.76 2.54
N ALA A 115 19.35 -38.47 3.48
CA ALA A 115 19.72 -37.88 4.77
C ALA A 115 20.97 -38.53 5.34
N ILE A 116 21.77 -37.75 6.06
CA ILE A 116 22.81 -38.27 6.94
C ILE A 116 22.11 -38.96 8.12
N ALA A 117 22.25 -40.28 8.14
CA ALA A 117 21.51 -41.15 9.02
C ALA A 117 22.09 -41.14 10.44
N ARG A 118 21.20 -41.26 11.41
CA ARG A 118 21.52 -41.61 12.79
C ARG A 118 20.61 -42.75 13.20
N GLY A 119 21.11 -43.82 13.81
CA GLY A 119 20.28 -44.94 14.26
C GLY A 119 19.34 -45.49 13.20
N LEU A 120 19.88 -45.92 12.05
CA LEU A 120 19.08 -46.52 10.97
C LEU A 120 18.37 -47.78 11.48
N THR A 121 17.06 -47.83 11.27
CA THR A 121 16.24 -49.03 11.47
C THR A 121 15.47 -49.36 10.20
N ILE A 122 15.47 -50.64 9.84
CA ILE A 122 14.79 -51.18 8.67
C ILE A 122 13.75 -52.20 9.15
N ASN A 123 12.49 -52.02 8.76
CA ASN A 123 11.35 -52.85 9.19
C ASN A 123 11.24 -52.98 10.73
N GLY A 124 11.62 -51.94 11.46
CA GLY A 124 11.57 -51.89 12.93
C GLY A 124 12.78 -52.50 13.66
N GLY A 125 13.72 -53.14 12.95
CA GLY A 125 14.97 -53.64 13.51
C GLY A 125 16.15 -52.69 13.25
N PRO A 126 17.11 -52.54 14.17
CA PRO A 126 18.33 -51.77 13.91
C PRO A 126 19.13 -52.42 12.77
N TRP A 127 19.72 -51.59 11.92
CA TRP A 127 20.66 -52.10 10.91
C TRP A 127 21.95 -52.56 11.60
N PRO A 128 22.45 -53.78 11.33
CA PRO A 128 23.55 -54.38 12.09
C PRO A 128 24.91 -53.71 11.87
N ASP A 129 25.09 -52.98 10.77
CA ASP A 129 26.35 -52.28 10.49
C ASP A 129 26.36 -50.88 11.12
N ALA A 130 27.13 -50.73 12.20
CA ALA A 130 27.33 -49.47 12.90
C ALA A 130 28.01 -48.38 12.03
N ASN A 131 28.69 -48.75 10.93
CA ASN A 131 29.35 -47.80 10.04
C ASN A 131 28.35 -46.97 9.21
N VAL A 132 27.07 -47.37 9.18
CA VAL A 132 26.01 -46.59 8.53
C VAL A 132 25.60 -45.38 9.38
N ASP A 133 25.94 -45.36 10.67
CA ASP A 133 25.68 -44.19 11.52
C ASP A 133 26.58 -43.01 11.12
N GLY A 134 25.97 -41.92 10.66
CA GLY A 134 26.68 -40.76 10.12
C GLY A 134 27.01 -40.84 8.64
N SER A 135 26.69 -41.96 7.98
CA SER A 135 26.70 -42.08 6.53
C SER A 135 25.42 -41.50 5.92
N SER A 136 25.44 -41.19 4.63
CA SER A 136 24.24 -40.75 3.90
C SER A 136 23.40 -41.96 3.53
N VAL A 137 22.11 -41.93 3.83
CA VAL A 137 21.12 -42.94 3.44
C VAL A 137 20.14 -42.34 2.45
N ARG A 138 19.86 -43.06 1.37
CA ARG A 138 18.84 -42.73 0.37
C ARG A 138 17.72 -43.77 0.39
N VAL A 139 16.48 -43.29 0.45
CA VAL A 139 15.26 -44.11 0.50
C VAL A 139 14.34 -43.72 -0.65
N THR A 140 14.12 -44.65 -1.59
CA THR A 140 13.36 -44.42 -2.83
C THR A 140 12.22 -45.41 -2.94
N PRO A 141 11.02 -45.05 -3.46
CA PRO A 141 9.94 -46.01 -3.66
C PRO A 141 10.33 -47.10 -4.68
N GLN A 142 10.11 -48.38 -4.35
CA GLN A 142 10.34 -49.50 -5.25
C GLN A 142 9.33 -50.64 -5.01
N GLY A 143 8.48 -50.92 -6.00
CA GLY A 143 7.64 -52.13 -6.01
C GLY A 143 6.73 -52.31 -4.78
N GLY A 144 6.18 -51.23 -4.23
CA GLY A 144 5.36 -51.28 -3.00
C GLY A 144 6.15 -51.28 -1.69
N THR A 145 7.49 -51.32 -1.78
CA THR A 145 8.45 -51.17 -0.69
C THR A 145 9.34 -49.95 -0.94
N PHE A 146 10.44 -49.80 -0.19
CA PHE A 146 11.46 -48.79 -0.36
C PHE A 146 12.81 -49.43 -0.63
N LEU A 147 13.51 -48.99 -1.68
CA LEU A 147 14.93 -49.24 -1.87
C LEU A 147 15.70 -48.40 -0.85
N VAL A 148 16.58 -49.05 -0.08
CA VAL A 148 17.47 -48.39 0.88
C VAL A 148 18.90 -48.52 0.41
N GLU A 149 19.58 -47.39 0.30
CA GLU A 149 20.97 -47.28 -0.14
C GLU A 149 21.77 -46.45 0.86
N THR A 150 23.08 -46.69 0.95
CA THR A 150 24.02 -45.90 1.74
C THR A 150 25.13 -45.32 0.87
N GLY A 151 25.73 -44.21 1.29
CA GLY A 151 26.82 -43.54 0.58
C GLY A 151 27.61 -42.61 1.51
N ALA A 152 28.80 -42.22 1.06
CA ALA A 152 29.69 -41.35 1.85
C ALA A 152 29.17 -39.91 1.94
N THR A 153 28.44 -39.44 0.93
CA THR A 153 27.92 -38.07 0.83
C THR A 153 26.47 -38.05 0.36
N CYS A 154 25.82 -36.88 0.46
CA CYS A 154 24.48 -36.64 -0.09
C CYS A 154 24.37 -36.87 -1.61
N ALA A 155 25.50 -36.96 -2.34
CA ALA A 155 25.54 -37.23 -3.78
C ALA A 155 25.83 -38.72 -4.11
N GLY A 156 26.14 -39.54 -3.12
CA GLY A 156 26.65 -40.90 -3.32
C GLY A 156 28.19 -40.96 -3.43
N PRO A 157 28.75 -41.96 -4.13
CA PRO A 157 28.07 -43.08 -4.81
C PRO A 157 27.23 -43.94 -3.84
N TRP A 158 26.24 -44.65 -4.38
CA TRP A 158 25.23 -45.38 -3.61
C TRP A 158 25.47 -46.89 -3.63
N THR A 159 25.41 -47.51 -2.45
CA THR A 159 25.49 -48.95 -2.23
C THR A 159 24.15 -49.44 -1.70
N VAL A 160 23.55 -50.43 -2.35
CA VAL A 160 22.25 -50.99 -1.94
C VAL A 160 22.39 -51.76 -0.64
N LEU A 161 21.55 -51.41 0.35
CA LEU A 161 21.40 -52.15 1.60
C LEU A 161 20.27 -53.19 1.53
N GLY A 162 19.24 -52.92 0.71
CA GLY A 162 18.12 -53.83 0.49
C GLY A 162 16.79 -53.11 0.27
N THR A 163 15.68 -53.83 0.44
CA THR A 163 14.33 -53.25 0.39
C THR A 163 13.62 -53.34 1.75
N ALA A 164 12.77 -52.35 2.02
CA ALA A 164 12.09 -52.19 3.32
C ALA A 164 10.63 -51.75 3.14
N ALA A 165 9.72 -52.25 3.97
CA ALA A 165 8.35 -51.72 4.04
C ALA A 165 8.30 -50.41 4.84
N THR A 166 9.21 -50.22 5.80
CA THR A 166 9.34 -49.00 6.59
C THR A 166 10.80 -48.75 6.91
N VAL A 167 11.23 -47.49 6.77
CA VAL A 167 12.58 -47.05 7.13
C VAL A 167 12.47 -45.95 8.17
N THR A 168 13.23 -46.04 9.26
CA THR A 168 13.30 -44.97 10.25
C THR A 168 14.76 -44.60 10.51
N LEU A 169 15.04 -43.30 10.42
CA LEU A 169 16.28 -42.69 10.83
C LEU A 169 16.01 -41.97 12.16
N GLY A 170 16.83 -42.19 13.16
CA GLY A 170 16.87 -41.40 14.38
C GLY A 170 17.10 -42.24 15.62
N THR A 171 17.62 -41.59 16.65
CA THR A 171 17.69 -42.15 17.99
C THR A 171 16.93 -41.26 18.95
N THR A 172 16.50 -41.81 20.08
CA THR A 172 15.61 -41.13 21.03
C THR A 172 16.27 -39.98 21.81
N SER A 173 17.59 -39.77 21.71
CA SER A 173 18.29 -38.73 22.46
C SER A 173 19.60 -38.32 21.81
N GLN A 174 19.59 -37.27 20.97
CA GLN A 174 20.82 -36.62 20.50
C GLN A 174 20.70 -35.10 20.51
N SER A 175 21.58 -34.44 21.27
CA SER A 175 21.81 -33.00 21.28
C SER A 175 23.08 -32.66 20.48
N GLY A 176 23.07 -31.54 19.76
CA GLY A 176 24.18 -31.09 18.92
C GLY A 176 24.00 -31.47 17.45
N PHE A 177 24.28 -30.54 16.55
CA PHE A 177 23.99 -30.66 15.12
C PHE A 177 24.54 -31.92 14.46
N ASP A 178 25.80 -32.26 14.74
CA ASP A 178 26.47 -33.39 14.07
C ASP A 178 25.87 -34.74 14.47
N ARG A 179 25.12 -34.76 15.57
CA ARG A 179 24.37 -35.87 16.14
C ARG A 179 22.88 -35.87 15.75
N LEU A 180 22.41 -34.85 15.04
CA LEU A 180 21.05 -34.84 14.51
C LEU A 180 21.00 -35.57 13.16
N ILE A 181 19.79 -36.03 12.80
CA ILE A 181 19.49 -36.48 11.45
C ILE A 181 19.56 -35.26 10.53
N ARG A 182 20.25 -35.35 9.40
CA ARG A 182 20.37 -34.21 8.48
C ARG A 182 19.87 -34.56 7.10
N VAL A 183 18.74 -33.98 6.71
CA VAL A 183 18.19 -34.13 5.37
C VAL A 183 19.03 -33.33 4.39
N CYS A 184 19.43 -33.97 3.31
CA CYS A 184 20.14 -33.34 2.21
C CYS A 184 19.13 -32.58 1.33
N GLU A 185 19.26 -31.26 1.28
CA GLU A 185 18.48 -30.36 0.44
C GLU A 185 19.37 -29.77 -0.65
N ALA A 186 18.75 -29.22 -1.70
CA ALA A 186 19.51 -28.59 -2.79
C ALA A 186 20.45 -27.47 -2.29
N ALA A 187 20.02 -26.72 -1.27
CA ALA A 187 20.76 -25.58 -0.72
C ALA A 187 21.68 -25.93 0.47
N GLY A 188 21.58 -27.12 1.06
CA GLY A 188 22.34 -27.47 2.26
C GLY A 188 21.81 -28.69 3.00
N GLU A 189 22.24 -28.86 4.25
CA GLU A 189 21.77 -29.90 5.15
C GLU A 189 20.82 -29.32 6.20
N ARG A 190 19.62 -29.87 6.33
CA ARG A 190 18.65 -29.51 7.38
C ARG A 190 18.62 -30.54 8.49
N ALA A 191 18.95 -30.11 9.70
CA ALA A 191 18.97 -30.97 10.87
C ALA A 191 17.59 -31.06 11.54
N TYR A 192 17.14 -32.28 11.86
CA TYR A 192 15.89 -32.56 12.54
C TYR A 192 16.10 -33.30 13.87
N ARG A 193 15.22 -33.02 14.84
CA ARG A 193 15.13 -33.75 16.11
C ARG A 193 14.20 -34.96 15.99
N GLY A 194 14.36 -35.92 16.89
CA GLY A 194 13.53 -37.12 16.94
C GLY A 194 13.90 -38.10 15.82
N GLN A 195 12.91 -38.52 15.06
CA GLN A 195 13.04 -39.53 14.00
C GLN A 195 12.49 -39.03 12.67
N LEU A 196 13.08 -39.45 11.56
CA LEU A 196 12.48 -39.41 10.23
C LEU A 196 11.95 -40.79 9.89
N VAL A 197 10.66 -40.90 9.64
CA VAL A 197 9.97 -42.13 9.28
C VAL A 197 9.56 -42.03 7.81
N VAL A 198 10.04 -42.97 7.01
CA VAL A 198 9.63 -43.15 5.61
C VAL A 198 8.60 -44.27 5.56
N GLN A 199 7.39 -43.93 5.11
CA GLN A 199 6.29 -44.86 4.98
C GLN A 199 5.44 -44.55 3.74
N ARG A 200 4.54 -45.47 3.37
CA ARG A 200 3.59 -45.22 2.28
C ARG A 200 2.31 -44.61 2.82
N HIS A 201 1.74 -43.68 2.07
CA HIS A 201 0.37 -43.22 2.29
C HIS A 201 -0.60 -44.39 2.11
N ALA A 202 -1.47 -44.64 3.08
CA ALA A 202 -2.33 -45.83 3.10
C ALA A 202 -3.25 -45.93 1.86
N GLN A 203 -3.81 -44.80 1.43
CA GLN A 203 -4.74 -44.72 0.32
C GLN A 203 -4.06 -44.58 -1.06
N THR A 204 -3.10 -43.67 -1.20
CA THR A 204 -2.50 -43.34 -2.52
C THR A 204 -1.23 -44.11 -2.81
N GLY A 205 -0.60 -44.73 -1.80
CA GLY A 205 0.68 -45.43 -1.93
C GLY A 205 1.91 -44.54 -2.11
N VAL A 206 1.72 -43.22 -2.20
CA VAL A 206 2.79 -42.21 -2.31
C VAL A 206 3.71 -42.28 -1.10
N GLN A 207 5.02 -42.09 -1.30
CA GLN A 207 5.98 -42.01 -0.19
C GLN A 207 5.72 -40.75 0.65
N LEU A 208 5.63 -40.96 1.97
CA LEU A 208 5.58 -39.93 2.99
C LEU A 208 6.89 -39.93 3.74
N ASN A 209 7.45 -38.73 3.92
CA ASN A 209 8.62 -38.48 4.74
C ASN A 209 8.14 -37.68 5.95
N LEU A 210 8.09 -38.33 7.11
CA LEU A 210 7.48 -37.80 8.33
C LEU A 210 8.55 -37.55 9.39
N ASN A 211 8.57 -36.38 10.01
CA ASN A 211 9.35 -36.15 11.21
C ASN A 211 8.52 -36.50 12.45
N ARG A 212 8.86 -37.60 13.12
CA ARG A 212 8.28 -38.03 14.39
C ARG A 212 9.10 -37.45 15.53
N VAL A 213 8.53 -36.52 16.29
CA VAL A 213 9.27 -35.67 17.24
C VAL A 213 8.41 -35.34 18.45
N SER A 214 9.04 -35.05 19.60
CA SER A 214 8.31 -34.56 20.76
C SER A 214 7.73 -33.16 20.48
N VAL A 215 6.54 -32.85 20.98
CA VAL A 215 5.89 -31.56 20.70
C VAL A 215 6.73 -30.39 21.21
N GLU A 216 7.45 -30.56 22.32
CA GLU A 216 8.34 -29.54 22.85
C GLU A 216 9.55 -29.29 21.93
N ASP A 217 10.12 -30.34 21.34
CA ASP A 217 11.21 -30.20 20.36
C ASP A 217 10.72 -29.62 19.02
N TYR A 218 9.50 -29.95 18.62
CA TYR A 218 8.83 -29.36 17.47
C TYR A 218 8.67 -27.85 17.65
N LEU A 219 8.22 -27.41 18.83
CA LEU A 219 8.02 -25.98 19.12
C LEU A 219 9.32 -25.18 19.05
N ARG A 220 10.47 -25.77 19.38
CA ARG A 220 11.78 -25.13 19.19
C ARG A 220 12.07 -24.82 17.72
N GLY A 221 11.45 -25.58 16.81
CA GLY A 221 11.47 -25.37 15.37
C GLY A 221 10.41 -24.40 14.81
N VAL A 222 9.41 -24.04 15.63
CA VAL A 222 8.24 -23.23 15.23
C VAL A 222 8.24 -21.85 15.89
N VAL A 223 8.26 -21.80 17.22
CA VAL A 223 8.06 -20.55 17.98
C VAL A 223 9.02 -19.42 17.55
N PRO A 224 10.33 -19.66 17.31
CA PRO A 224 11.24 -18.61 16.84
C PRO A 224 10.93 -18.07 15.43
N ARG A 225 10.10 -18.78 14.65
CA ARG A 225 9.70 -18.42 13.27
C ARG A 225 8.37 -17.67 13.27
N GLU A 226 7.59 -17.84 14.34
CA GLU A 226 6.32 -17.15 14.52
C GLU A 226 6.47 -15.86 15.34
N SER A 227 7.34 -15.85 16.36
CA SER A 227 7.62 -14.66 17.15
C SER A 227 9.12 -14.46 17.37
N PRO A 228 9.66 -13.27 17.08
CA PRO A 228 11.08 -12.99 17.27
C PRO A 228 11.53 -13.20 18.72
N ALA A 229 12.62 -13.93 18.90
CA ALA A 229 13.10 -14.28 20.25
C ALA A 229 13.52 -13.06 21.09
N PHE A 230 14.01 -11.99 20.46
CA PHE A 230 14.39 -10.76 21.16
C PHE A 230 13.18 -10.04 21.79
N TRP A 231 11.95 -10.39 21.41
CA TRP A 231 10.75 -9.87 22.08
C TRP A 231 10.72 -10.21 23.56
N GLY A 232 11.36 -11.32 23.97
CA GLY A 232 11.49 -11.70 25.37
C GLY A 232 12.11 -10.60 26.24
N ASP A 233 13.02 -9.81 25.68
CA ASP A 233 13.79 -8.79 26.42
C ASP A 233 13.06 -7.42 26.46
N LEU A 234 12.03 -7.24 25.64
CA LEU A 234 11.28 -5.99 25.56
C LEU A 234 10.43 -5.75 26.82
N GLY A 235 10.18 -4.47 27.13
CA GLY A 235 9.39 -4.08 28.29
C GLY A 235 10.02 -4.46 29.63
N GLY A 236 11.36 -4.56 29.70
CA GLY A 236 12.06 -5.02 30.90
C GLY A 236 11.87 -6.52 31.17
N GLY A 237 11.82 -7.34 30.11
CA GLY A 237 11.58 -8.78 30.21
C GLY A 237 10.10 -9.20 30.17
N ARG A 238 9.17 -8.24 30.16
CA ARG A 238 7.72 -8.52 30.11
C ARG A 238 7.31 -9.22 28.82
N GLY A 239 7.97 -8.93 27.69
CA GLY A 239 7.68 -9.56 26.41
C GLY A 239 7.82 -11.09 26.39
N MET A 240 8.47 -11.70 27.40
CA MET A 240 8.41 -13.15 27.61
C MET A 240 6.99 -13.70 27.76
N HIS A 241 6.01 -12.91 28.24
CA HIS A 241 4.62 -13.35 28.30
C HIS A 241 4.00 -13.55 26.91
N ALA A 242 4.39 -12.74 25.92
CA ALA A 242 3.96 -12.94 24.54
C ALA A 242 4.54 -14.24 23.95
N LEU A 243 5.83 -14.52 24.22
CA LEU A 243 6.47 -15.76 23.77
C LEU A 243 5.86 -17.00 24.44
N ARG A 244 5.49 -16.92 25.73
CA ARG A 244 4.77 -17.99 26.45
C ARG A 244 3.39 -18.24 25.85
N ALA A 245 2.62 -17.18 25.57
CA ALA A 245 1.33 -17.29 24.90
C ALA A 245 1.49 -17.92 23.50
N GLN A 246 2.51 -17.52 22.73
CA GLN A 246 2.83 -18.11 21.43
C GLN A 246 3.18 -19.60 21.54
N ALA A 247 3.93 -20.03 22.56
CA ALA A 247 4.24 -21.44 22.77
C ALA A 247 3.00 -22.28 23.04
N VAL A 248 2.09 -21.83 23.92
CA VAL A 248 0.83 -22.52 24.23
C VAL A 248 -0.11 -22.56 23.02
N ALA A 249 -0.23 -21.44 22.30
CA ALA A 249 -1.02 -21.36 21.07
C ALA A 249 -0.45 -22.28 19.97
N ALA A 250 0.87 -22.30 19.80
CA ALA A 250 1.49 -23.16 18.81
C ALA A 250 1.30 -24.66 19.16
N ARG A 251 1.45 -25.02 20.44
CA ARG A 251 1.25 -26.39 20.94
C ARG A 251 -0.18 -26.88 20.71
N SER A 252 -1.16 -26.06 21.10
CA SER A 252 -2.58 -26.40 20.97
C SER A 252 -2.98 -26.53 19.51
N TYR A 253 -2.52 -25.61 18.65
CA TYR A 253 -2.76 -25.69 17.20
C TYR A 253 -2.22 -26.99 16.61
N ALA A 254 -0.94 -27.33 16.87
CA ALA A 254 -0.32 -28.53 16.35
C ALA A 254 -1.07 -29.79 16.78
N LEU A 255 -1.46 -29.90 18.06
CA LEU A 255 -2.14 -31.08 18.61
C LEU A 255 -3.63 -31.18 18.28
N SER A 256 -4.25 -30.10 17.79
CA SER A 256 -5.64 -30.10 17.33
C SER A 256 -5.84 -30.66 15.91
N GLY A 257 -4.75 -30.80 15.15
CA GLY A 257 -4.78 -31.16 13.74
C GLY A 257 -4.66 -32.66 13.48
N THR A 258 -5.28 -33.09 12.37
CA THR A 258 -5.01 -34.36 11.70
C THR A 258 -5.02 -34.10 10.21
N ARG A 259 -3.97 -34.51 9.50
CA ARG A 259 -3.86 -34.40 8.04
C ARG A 259 -4.49 -35.62 7.34
N PRO A 260 -4.87 -35.50 6.06
CA PRO A 260 -5.33 -36.66 5.27
C PRO A 260 -4.33 -37.81 5.22
N SER A 261 -3.03 -37.51 5.33
CA SER A 261 -1.93 -38.47 5.42
C SER A 261 -1.88 -39.24 6.75
N GLY A 262 -2.68 -38.84 7.75
CA GLY A 262 -2.61 -39.32 9.12
C GLY A 262 -1.57 -38.61 9.99
N ALA A 263 -0.79 -37.68 9.42
CA ALA A 263 0.15 -36.87 10.18
C ALA A 263 -0.58 -35.87 11.10
N THR A 264 0.02 -35.52 12.24
CA THR A 264 -0.53 -34.52 13.16
C THR A 264 -0.55 -33.12 12.52
N THR A 265 0.54 -32.75 11.85
CA THR A 265 0.71 -31.41 11.24
C THR A 265 1.65 -31.46 10.02
N CYS A 266 1.99 -30.30 9.45
CA CYS A 266 2.96 -30.15 8.35
C CYS A 266 3.94 -29.01 8.63
N ASP A 267 4.99 -28.91 7.82
CA ASP A 267 6.12 -27.98 7.99
C ASP A 267 5.98 -26.63 7.27
N THR A 268 4.89 -26.42 6.54
CA THR A 268 4.64 -25.20 5.75
C THR A 268 3.63 -24.25 6.41
N ILE A 269 3.47 -23.06 5.84
CA ILE A 269 2.45 -22.07 6.21
C ILE A 269 1.00 -22.59 6.14
N THR A 270 0.76 -23.73 5.50
CA THR A 270 -0.55 -24.41 5.55
C THR A 270 -0.88 -24.86 6.98
N CYS A 271 0.17 -25.14 7.77
CA CYS A 271 0.09 -25.53 9.16
C CYS A 271 0.82 -24.47 10.01
N GLN A 272 2.11 -24.69 10.30
CA GLN A 272 3.02 -23.78 10.99
C GLN A 272 4.41 -23.95 10.38
N VAL A 273 5.18 -22.87 10.32
CA VAL A 273 6.52 -22.94 9.72
C VAL A 273 7.44 -23.73 10.65
N TYR A 274 7.78 -24.96 10.27
CA TYR A 274 8.70 -25.83 11.01
C TYR A 274 9.96 -26.08 10.18
N ARG A 275 11.10 -25.57 10.62
CA ARG A 275 12.36 -25.64 9.86
C ARG A 275 13.40 -26.61 10.42
N GLY A 276 13.00 -27.47 11.37
CA GLY A 276 13.92 -28.32 12.12
C GLY A 276 14.75 -27.53 13.15
N ALA A 277 15.88 -28.09 13.54
CA ALA A 277 16.75 -27.54 14.59
C ALA A 277 17.84 -26.59 14.05
N ALA A 278 18.33 -26.84 12.84
CA ALA A 278 19.44 -26.11 12.25
C ALA A 278 19.51 -26.31 10.74
N PHE A 279 20.20 -25.41 10.05
CA PHE A 279 20.47 -25.50 8.62
C PHE A 279 21.95 -25.19 8.35
N GLN A 280 22.59 -26.03 7.54
CA GLN A 280 23.98 -25.85 7.11
C GLN A 280 23.97 -25.67 5.59
N PRO A 281 24.01 -24.43 5.09
CA PRO A 281 24.15 -24.20 3.66
C PRO A 281 25.50 -24.75 3.18
N TRP A 282 25.58 -25.19 1.92
CA TRP A 282 26.80 -25.80 1.39
C TRP A 282 28.03 -24.90 1.43
N SER A 283 27.82 -23.58 1.36
CA SER A 283 28.89 -22.57 1.23
C SER A 283 28.89 -21.52 2.34
N GLN A 284 28.06 -21.68 3.38
CA GLN A 284 27.91 -20.69 4.46
C GLN A 284 28.01 -21.35 5.83
N PRO A 285 28.23 -20.59 6.91
CA PRO A 285 28.21 -21.14 8.27
C PRO A 285 26.86 -21.74 8.64
N ARG A 286 26.92 -22.67 9.60
CA ARG A 286 25.76 -23.28 10.25
C ARG A 286 24.85 -22.23 10.89
N GLU A 287 23.56 -22.34 10.63
CA GLU A 287 22.51 -21.58 11.31
C GLU A 287 21.82 -22.49 12.33
N ILE A 288 21.94 -22.16 13.63
CA ILE A 288 21.11 -22.75 14.67
C ILE A 288 19.79 -21.98 14.70
N LEU A 289 18.68 -22.69 14.55
CA LEU A 289 17.38 -22.04 14.37
C LEU A 289 16.59 -21.88 15.69
N ASP A 290 17.05 -22.52 16.76
CA ASP A 290 16.55 -22.32 18.11
C ASP A 290 17.04 -20.98 18.70
N ALA A 291 16.33 -20.45 19.69
CA ALA A 291 16.75 -19.25 20.42
C ALA A 291 16.45 -19.35 21.92
N ALA A 292 17.26 -18.70 22.76
CA ALA A 292 17.21 -18.86 24.21
C ALA A 292 15.85 -18.45 24.81
N ASN A 293 15.33 -17.27 24.46
CA ASN A 293 14.09 -16.75 25.03
C ASN A 293 12.85 -17.57 24.61
N THR A 294 12.78 -18.01 23.36
CA THR A 294 11.68 -18.88 22.90
C THR A 294 11.79 -20.28 23.49
N ASN A 295 13.00 -20.84 23.61
CA ASN A 295 13.23 -22.10 24.32
C ASN A 295 12.78 -22.01 25.78
N ARG A 296 13.13 -20.94 26.48
CA ARG A 296 12.67 -20.67 27.84
C ARG A 296 11.14 -20.57 27.90
N ALA A 297 10.50 -19.86 26.96
CA ALA A 297 9.04 -19.75 26.93
C ALA A 297 8.33 -21.10 26.70
N ILE A 298 8.91 -21.96 25.87
CA ILE A 298 8.45 -23.34 25.65
C ILE A 298 8.58 -24.15 26.94
N ASP A 299 9.73 -24.09 27.61
CA ASP A 299 10.00 -24.80 28.85
C ASP A 299 9.11 -24.30 30.02
N ASP A 300 8.92 -22.99 30.15
CA ASP A 300 8.04 -22.35 31.15
C ASP A 300 6.56 -22.75 30.99
N THR A 301 6.15 -23.14 29.78
CA THR A 301 4.76 -23.49 29.43
C THR A 301 4.62 -24.95 29.00
N ARG A 302 5.57 -25.79 29.40
CA ARG A 302 5.64 -27.20 29.01
C ARG A 302 4.30 -27.90 29.22
N GLY A 303 3.83 -28.63 28.20
CA GLY A 303 2.58 -29.38 28.26
C GLY A 303 1.30 -28.54 28.24
N GLN A 304 1.36 -27.22 28.41
CA GLN A 304 0.15 -26.39 28.48
C GLN A 304 -0.51 -26.19 27.11
N VAL A 305 -1.84 -26.37 27.07
CA VAL A 305 -2.71 -26.18 25.91
C VAL A 305 -4.01 -25.48 26.28
N ARG A 306 -4.84 -25.15 25.27
CA ARG A 306 -6.23 -24.70 25.44
C ARG A 306 -7.19 -25.81 25.01
N TYR A 307 -8.21 -26.09 25.82
CA TYR A 307 -9.32 -26.99 25.51
C TYR A 307 -10.57 -26.20 25.14
N LEU A 308 -11.36 -26.70 24.20
CA LEU A 308 -12.72 -26.20 23.94
C LEU A 308 -13.63 -26.46 25.15
N SER A 309 -14.80 -25.81 25.15
CA SER A 309 -15.85 -26.06 26.15
C SER A 309 -16.11 -27.56 26.32
N GLY A 310 -16.10 -28.04 27.57
CA GLY A 310 -16.17 -29.46 27.92
C GLY A 310 -14.82 -30.13 28.24
N GLY A 311 -13.69 -29.48 27.99
CA GLY A 311 -12.38 -29.84 28.56
C GLY A 311 -11.66 -31.06 27.96
N THR A 312 -12.20 -31.68 26.90
CA THR A 312 -11.65 -32.92 26.32
C THR A 312 -11.00 -32.72 24.95
N THR A 313 -11.45 -31.74 24.17
CA THR A 313 -10.96 -31.47 22.80
C THR A 313 -10.02 -30.27 22.79
N ILE A 314 -8.78 -30.47 22.33
CA ILE A 314 -7.78 -29.39 22.21
C ILE A 314 -8.27 -28.37 21.18
N ALA A 315 -8.28 -27.10 21.55
CA ALA A 315 -8.71 -26.01 20.69
C ALA A 315 -7.69 -25.74 19.59
N ARG A 316 -8.17 -25.55 18.36
CA ARG A 316 -7.35 -25.06 17.24
C ARG A 316 -7.09 -23.57 17.42
N THR A 317 -6.03 -23.24 18.15
CA THR A 317 -5.63 -21.86 18.48
C THR A 317 -4.86 -21.21 17.32
N GLU A 318 -5.60 -20.76 16.31
CA GLU A 318 -5.01 -19.99 15.22
C GLU A 318 -4.39 -18.67 15.74
N PHE A 319 -3.43 -18.15 14.99
CA PHE A 319 -2.79 -16.86 15.26
C PHE A 319 -2.30 -16.23 13.96
N SER A 320 -2.10 -14.92 13.98
CA SER A 320 -1.56 -14.16 12.84
C SER A 320 -0.66 -13.03 13.32
N SER A 321 0.13 -12.46 12.41
CA SER A 321 1.11 -11.43 12.79
C SER A 321 0.45 -10.23 13.48
N SER A 322 -0.58 -9.67 12.86
CA SER A 322 -1.30 -8.50 13.39
C SER A 322 -2.78 -8.59 13.08
N THR A 323 -3.62 -8.26 14.07
CA THR A 323 -5.07 -8.30 13.94
C THR A 323 -5.62 -7.06 13.25
N GLY A 324 -4.86 -5.95 13.26
CA GLY A 324 -5.31 -4.64 12.80
C GLY A 324 -6.15 -3.90 13.84
N GLY A 325 -6.11 -4.33 15.11
CA GLY A 325 -6.89 -3.78 16.22
C GLY A 325 -8.19 -4.54 16.54
N TYR A 326 -8.55 -5.55 15.73
CA TYR A 326 -9.72 -6.39 15.98
C TYR A 326 -9.54 -7.79 15.38
N THR A 327 -9.86 -8.82 16.15
CA THR A 327 -9.85 -10.21 15.64
C THR A 327 -11.06 -10.49 14.73
N ALA A 328 -10.89 -11.37 13.75
CA ALA A 328 -11.90 -11.71 12.76
C ALA A 328 -13.08 -12.54 13.33
N GLY A 329 -12.94 -13.09 14.54
CA GLY A 329 -13.86 -14.07 15.12
C GLY A 329 -13.72 -15.47 14.48
N GLY A 330 -14.76 -16.29 14.60
CA GLY A 330 -14.80 -17.67 14.10
C GLY A 330 -15.03 -18.66 15.23
N GLN A 331 -14.09 -19.59 15.44
CA GLN A 331 -14.15 -20.54 16.56
C GLN A 331 -14.17 -19.84 17.92
N PHE A 332 -13.48 -18.70 18.01
CA PHE A 332 -13.43 -17.86 19.20
C PHE A 332 -14.25 -16.59 18.96
N PRO A 333 -14.90 -16.03 20.00
CA PRO A 333 -15.56 -14.74 19.90
C PRO A 333 -14.61 -13.66 19.39
N PRO A 334 -15.07 -12.75 18.52
CA PRO A 334 -14.25 -11.62 18.10
C PRO A 334 -14.04 -10.66 19.29
N VAL A 335 -12.80 -10.24 19.47
CA VAL A 335 -12.35 -9.30 20.51
C VAL A 335 -11.58 -8.13 19.90
N VAL A 336 -11.71 -6.96 20.54
CA VAL A 336 -10.85 -5.78 20.33
C VAL A 336 -9.41 -6.15 20.75
N ASP A 337 -8.43 -5.72 19.97
CA ASP A 337 -7.01 -5.96 20.22
C ASP A 337 -6.25 -4.65 20.39
N LEU A 338 -6.32 -4.08 21.60
CA LEU A 338 -5.63 -2.83 21.94
C LEU A 338 -4.10 -3.00 22.00
N GLY A 339 -3.61 -4.23 22.16
CA GLY A 339 -2.20 -4.55 22.11
C GLY A 339 -1.63 -4.50 20.69
N ASP A 340 -2.46 -4.45 19.64
CA ASP A 340 -1.99 -4.44 18.26
C ASP A 340 -1.51 -3.05 17.81
N SER A 341 -2.00 -1.98 18.44
CA SER A 341 -1.68 -0.58 18.09
C SER A 341 -0.39 -0.05 18.72
N ILE A 342 0.59 -0.92 19.00
CA ILE A 342 1.88 -0.52 19.56
C ILE A 342 2.80 0.07 18.50
N ALA A 343 3.67 1.00 18.90
CA ALA A 343 4.58 1.70 17.99
C ALA A 343 5.52 0.76 17.21
N SER A 344 5.85 -0.40 17.78
CA SER A 344 6.71 -1.40 17.13
C SER A 344 5.99 -2.31 16.14
N ASN A 345 4.68 -2.17 15.94
CA ASN A 345 3.92 -2.96 14.97
C ASN A 345 3.81 -2.23 13.62
N PRO A 346 4.64 -2.59 12.60
CA PRO A 346 4.57 -1.96 11.28
C PRO A 346 3.38 -2.46 10.43
N ASN A 347 2.55 -3.33 11.00
CA ASN A 347 1.47 -4.01 10.30
C ASN A 347 0.09 -3.64 10.80
N HIS A 348 -0.02 -2.82 11.84
CA HIS A 348 -1.31 -2.34 12.35
C HIS A 348 -2.12 -1.70 11.23
N THR A 349 -1.47 -0.81 10.46
CA THR A 349 -1.99 -0.21 9.23
C THR A 349 -0.99 -0.37 8.09
N TRP A 350 -1.46 -0.40 6.85
CA TRP A 350 -0.63 -0.45 5.66
C TRP A 350 -1.31 0.21 4.46
N THR A 351 -0.51 0.70 3.52
CA THR A 351 -0.99 1.20 2.23
C THR A 351 -0.14 0.60 1.11
N THR A 352 -0.77 0.21 0.01
CA THR A 352 -0.09 -0.23 -1.20
C THR A 352 -0.89 0.19 -2.43
N ALA A 353 -0.21 0.48 -3.53
CA ALA A 353 -0.85 0.70 -4.83
C ALA A 353 -0.50 -0.44 -5.78
N ILE A 354 -1.45 -0.85 -6.62
CA ILE A 354 -1.28 -1.92 -7.61
C ILE A 354 -1.91 -1.46 -8.93
N GLY A 355 -1.20 -1.59 -10.04
CA GLY A 355 -1.73 -1.25 -11.36
C GLY A 355 -3.03 -2.02 -11.68
N GLN A 356 -4.06 -1.33 -12.15
CA GLN A 356 -5.38 -1.80 -12.57
C GLN A 356 -5.27 -2.95 -13.56
N ALA A 357 -4.33 -2.91 -14.51
CA ALA A 357 -4.07 -4.03 -15.43
C ALA A 357 -3.59 -5.27 -14.67
N THR A 358 -2.69 -5.10 -13.69
CA THR A 358 -2.23 -6.18 -12.80
C THR A 358 -3.36 -6.71 -11.93
N VAL A 359 -4.20 -5.83 -11.38
CA VAL A 359 -5.39 -6.23 -10.61
C VAL A 359 -6.36 -7.01 -11.49
N ALA A 360 -6.67 -6.51 -12.69
CA ALA A 360 -7.58 -7.14 -13.64
C ALA A 360 -7.09 -8.55 -14.03
N ALA A 361 -5.80 -8.68 -14.37
CA ALA A 361 -5.19 -9.96 -14.70
C ALA A 361 -5.25 -10.95 -13.54
N ARG A 362 -4.91 -10.52 -12.32
CA ARG A 362 -4.92 -11.39 -11.12
C ARG A 362 -6.33 -11.79 -10.68
N LEU A 363 -7.33 -10.94 -10.90
CA LEU A 363 -8.74 -11.25 -10.64
C LEU A 363 -9.41 -12.02 -11.81
N GLY A 364 -8.74 -12.14 -12.95
CA GLY A 364 -9.27 -12.78 -14.16
C GLY A 364 -10.45 -12.02 -14.76
N VAL A 365 -10.37 -10.69 -14.84
CA VAL A 365 -11.39 -9.81 -15.45
C VAL A 365 -10.79 -8.99 -16.61
N SER A 366 -11.61 -8.66 -17.61
CA SER A 366 -11.20 -7.88 -18.78
C SER A 366 -11.23 -6.37 -18.50
N GLY A 367 -10.18 -5.88 -17.83
CA GLY A 367 -10.09 -4.49 -17.36
C GLY A 367 -11.00 -4.21 -16.16
N ILE A 368 -10.91 -3.01 -15.60
CA ILE A 368 -11.70 -2.58 -14.45
C ILE A 368 -12.45 -1.29 -14.84
N ALA A 369 -13.77 -1.37 -14.92
CA ALA A 369 -14.64 -0.19 -15.01
C ALA A 369 -14.99 0.34 -13.61
N SER A 370 -15.30 -0.55 -12.67
CA SER A 370 -15.52 -0.19 -11.27
C SER A 370 -15.11 -1.33 -10.35
N MET A 371 -14.69 -0.98 -9.13
CA MET A 371 -14.38 -1.92 -8.07
C MET A 371 -14.83 -1.29 -6.76
N ALA A 372 -15.60 -2.03 -5.95
CA ALA A 372 -16.14 -1.52 -4.70
C ALA A 372 -16.22 -2.62 -3.64
N VAL A 373 -15.92 -2.25 -2.41
CA VAL A 373 -16.25 -3.07 -1.23
C VAL A 373 -17.75 -2.93 -0.98
N THR A 374 -18.49 -4.04 -1.03
CA THR A 374 -19.97 -4.03 -0.90
C THR A 374 -20.46 -4.64 0.41
N ALA A 375 -19.63 -5.41 1.11
CA ALA A 375 -19.96 -5.93 2.44
C ALA A 375 -18.72 -6.14 3.31
N ARG A 376 -18.92 -6.02 4.62
CA ARG A 376 -17.89 -6.20 5.66
C ARG A 376 -18.45 -6.93 6.87
N ASN A 377 -17.58 -7.40 7.75
CA ASN A 377 -17.97 -8.14 8.96
C ASN A 377 -18.43 -7.25 10.14
N GLY A 378 -18.30 -5.92 10.05
CA GLY A 378 -18.76 -4.97 11.06
C GLY A 378 -17.82 -4.76 12.25
N LEU A 379 -16.57 -5.24 12.19
CA LEU A 379 -15.64 -5.25 13.33
C LEU A 379 -14.45 -4.31 13.11
N GLY A 380 -14.44 -3.18 13.81
CA GLY A 380 -13.33 -2.21 13.80
C GLY A 380 -13.49 -1.06 12.78
N ALA A 381 -12.40 -0.32 12.57
CA ALA A 381 -12.31 0.77 11.59
C ALA A 381 -12.81 0.36 10.19
N ASP A 382 -13.40 1.32 9.47
CA ASP A 382 -14.01 1.15 8.15
C ASP A 382 -15.12 0.08 8.08
N GLY A 383 -15.62 -0.40 9.22
CA GLY A 383 -16.57 -1.52 9.27
C GLY A 383 -15.91 -2.90 9.17
N GLY A 384 -14.58 -2.98 9.27
CA GLY A 384 -13.84 -4.23 9.43
C GLY A 384 -13.45 -4.96 8.15
N ARG A 385 -13.18 -6.26 8.31
CA ARG A 385 -12.73 -7.16 7.23
C ARG A 385 -13.76 -7.25 6.11
N VAL A 386 -13.27 -7.22 4.88
CA VAL A 386 -14.08 -7.25 3.67
C VAL A 386 -14.62 -8.66 3.46
N THR A 387 -15.95 -8.79 3.43
CA THR A 387 -16.62 -10.05 3.11
C THR A 387 -17.02 -10.11 1.64
N GLN A 388 -17.18 -8.95 0.98
CA GLN A 388 -17.56 -8.88 -0.43
C GLN A 388 -16.95 -7.67 -1.14
N VAL A 389 -16.39 -7.93 -2.33
CA VAL A 389 -15.93 -6.95 -3.32
C VAL A 389 -16.64 -7.23 -4.63
N ARG A 390 -17.25 -6.20 -5.22
CA ARG A 390 -17.82 -6.26 -6.57
C ARG A 390 -16.87 -5.57 -7.54
N VAL A 391 -16.52 -6.25 -8.63
CA VAL A 391 -15.71 -5.71 -9.74
C VAL A 391 -16.55 -5.77 -11.01
N THR A 392 -16.68 -4.63 -11.69
CA THR A 392 -17.28 -4.54 -13.03
C THR A 392 -16.16 -4.37 -14.04
N SER A 393 -16.09 -5.25 -15.03
CA SER A 393 -15.10 -5.18 -16.10
C SER A 393 -15.37 -4.01 -17.05
N SER A 394 -14.39 -3.67 -17.88
CA SER A 394 -14.56 -2.68 -18.95
C SER A 394 -15.57 -3.12 -20.02
N THR A 395 -15.90 -4.42 -20.07
CA THR A 395 -16.97 -4.98 -20.91
C THR A 395 -18.34 -4.99 -20.24
N GLY A 396 -18.46 -4.49 -19.01
CA GLY A 396 -19.71 -4.40 -18.26
C GLY A 396 -20.09 -5.67 -17.47
N GLN A 397 -19.28 -6.73 -17.51
CA GLN A 397 -19.52 -7.91 -16.69
C GLN A 397 -19.16 -7.66 -15.23
N ALA A 398 -20.09 -7.95 -14.32
CA ALA A 398 -19.84 -7.87 -12.88
C ALA A 398 -19.48 -9.24 -12.29
N ARG A 399 -18.42 -9.29 -11.49
CA ARG A 399 -18.02 -10.44 -10.68
C ARG A 399 -17.87 -10.03 -9.22
N THR A 400 -18.09 -11.00 -8.33
CA THR A 400 -17.99 -10.80 -6.89
C THR A 400 -16.89 -11.68 -6.33
N PHE A 401 -16.11 -11.15 -5.41
CA PHE A 401 -15.02 -11.82 -4.70
C PHE A 401 -15.18 -11.60 -3.21
N THR A 402 -14.71 -12.54 -2.40
CA THR A 402 -14.47 -12.33 -0.97
C THR A 402 -13.23 -11.47 -0.74
N GLY A 403 -13.12 -10.81 0.41
CA GLY A 403 -11.92 -10.06 0.75
C GLY A 403 -10.66 -10.94 0.79
N ASN A 404 -10.77 -12.20 1.22
CA ASN A 404 -9.64 -13.12 1.26
C ASN A 404 -9.21 -13.61 -0.15
N GLU A 405 -10.12 -13.76 -1.10
CA GLU A 405 -9.75 -14.01 -2.50
C GLU A 405 -8.97 -12.83 -3.07
N VAL A 406 -9.46 -11.59 -2.88
CA VAL A 406 -8.76 -10.38 -3.32
C VAL A 406 -7.38 -10.28 -2.65
N ARG A 407 -7.31 -10.48 -1.33
CA ARG A 407 -6.04 -10.52 -0.59
C ARG A 407 -5.07 -11.52 -1.19
N SER A 408 -5.51 -12.75 -1.42
CA SER A 408 -4.65 -13.85 -1.88
C SER A 408 -4.17 -13.62 -3.31
N LEU A 409 -5.06 -13.21 -4.21
CA LEU A 409 -4.75 -12.96 -5.61
C LEU A 409 -3.84 -11.73 -5.78
N LEU A 410 -4.06 -10.68 -4.99
CA LEU A 410 -3.29 -9.43 -5.09
C LEU A 410 -2.05 -9.40 -4.18
N GLY A 411 -1.90 -10.35 -3.26
CA GLY A 411 -0.78 -10.38 -2.31
C GLY A 411 -0.90 -9.32 -1.21
N LEU A 412 -2.11 -8.93 -0.82
CA LEU A 412 -2.34 -7.98 0.27
C LEU A 412 -2.01 -8.63 1.64
N LYS A 413 -1.67 -7.80 2.63
CA LYS A 413 -1.35 -8.29 3.99
C LYS A 413 -2.57 -8.95 4.65
N SER A 414 -3.77 -8.41 4.47
CA SER A 414 -5.01 -8.92 5.07
C SER A 414 -6.22 -8.71 4.14
N ASP A 415 -7.35 -9.29 4.51
CA ASP A 415 -8.67 -9.03 3.93
C ASP A 415 -9.37 -7.82 4.59
N TRP A 416 -8.66 -7.07 5.44
CA TRP A 416 -9.14 -5.80 5.99
C TRP A 416 -8.53 -4.65 5.22
N PHE A 417 -9.25 -4.18 4.21
CA PHE A 417 -8.83 -3.03 3.40
C PHE A 417 -10.01 -2.18 2.95
N SER A 418 -9.67 -0.98 2.52
CA SER A 418 -10.46 -0.03 1.76
C SER A 418 -9.69 0.23 0.46
N LEU A 419 -10.40 0.58 -0.60
CA LEU A 419 -9.81 0.83 -1.91
C LEU A 419 -10.25 2.18 -2.46
N SER A 420 -9.38 2.82 -3.23
CA SER A 420 -9.67 4.07 -3.93
C SER A 420 -8.95 4.11 -5.27
N PHE A 421 -9.66 4.50 -6.32
CA PHE A 421 -9.13 4.85 -7.64
C PHE A 421 -10.18 5.69 -8.38
N VAL A 422 -9.75 6.42 -9.41
CA VAL A 422 -10.65 7.06 -10.37
C VAL A 422 -10.71 6.17 -11.60
N SER A 423 -11.90 5.70 -11.97
CA SER A 423 -12.06 4.96 -13.22
C SER A 423 -11.87 5.89 -14.42
N ARG A 424 -11.42 5.31 -15.54
CA ARG A 424 -11.31 6.05 -16.81
C ARG A 424 -12.63 6.69 -17.23
N ALA A 425 -13.76 6.04 -16.96
CA ALA A 425 -15.08 6.58 -17.24
C ALA A 425 -15.40 7.81 -16.39
N GLU A 426 -15.14 7.75 -15.08
CA GLU A 426 -15.35 8.89 -14.17
C GLU A 426 -14.44 10.08 -14.53
N ALA A 427 -13.19 9.79 -14.90
CA ALA A 427 -12.25 10.78 -15.39
C ALA A 427 -12.75 11.44 -16.69
N GLN A 428 -13.15 10.67 -17.70
CA GLN A 428 -13.70 11.22 -18.94
C GLN A 428 -14.90 12.12 -18.69
N GLN A 429 -15.77 11.70 -17.78
CA GLN A 429 -16.99 12.41 -17.47
C GLN A 429 -16.73 13.77 -16.81
N VAL A 430 -15.75 13.84 -15.91
CA VAL A 430 -15.37 15.13 -15.31
C VAL A 430 -14.62 16.04 -16.29
N VAL A 431 -13.83 15.47 -17.20
CA VAL A 431 -13.14 16.23 -18.26
C VAL A 431 -14.16 16.90 -19.16
N LYS A 432 -15.17 16.16 -19.63
CA LYS A 432 -16.28 16.69 -20.44
C LYS A 432 -17.02 17.81 -19.70
N ALA A 433 -17.33 17.60 -18.42
CA ALA A 433 -18.01 18.60 -17.59
C ALA A 433 -17.20 19.90 -17.48
N LEU A 434 -15.90 19.80 -17.16
CA LEU A 434 -15.04 20.97 -17.01
C LEU A 434 -14.83 21.71 -18.32
N TYR A 435 -14.69 21.00 -19.45
CA TYR A 435 -14.63 21.66 -20.77
C TYR A 435 -15.89 22.46 -21.07
N GLN A 436 -17.07 21.88 -20.80
CA GLN A 436 -18.32 22.59 -21.03
C GLN A 436 -18.47 23.81 -20.11
N ASP A 437 -18.15 23.67 -18.82
CA ASP A 437 -18.36 24.73 -17.81
C ASP A 437 -17.30 25.83 -17.88
N VAL A 438 -16.07 25.50 -18.27
CA VAL A 438 -14.94 26.44 -18.32
C VAL A 438 -14.70 26.97 -19.72
N LEU A 439 -14.80 26.15 -20.76
CA LEU A 439 -14.49 26.58 -22.13
C LEU A 439 -15.73 26.81 -22.99
N GLY A 440 -16.91 26.37 -22.54
CA GLY A 440 -18.16 26.56 -23.27
C GLY A 440 -18.31 25.66 -24.51
N ARG A 441 -17.50 24.58 -24.60
CA ARG A 441 -17.52 23.64 -25.73
C ARG A 441 -17.26 22.21 -25.28
N SER A 442 -17.57 21.26 -26.17
CA SER A 442 -17.14 19.89 -26.02
C SER A 442 -15.62 19.76 -26.14
N VAL A 443 -15.06 18.86 -25.33
CA VAL A 443 -13.67 18.41 -25.44
C VAL A 443 -13.47 17.62 -26.73
N ASP A 444 -12.37 17.88 -27.43
CA ASP A 444 -11.98 17.10 -28.61
C ASP A 444 -11.35 15.74 -28.21
N PRO A 445 -11.28 14.75 -29.12
CA PRO A 445 -10.77 13.43 -28.78
C PRO A 445 -9.35 13.43 -28.17
N SER A 446 -8.45 14.29 -28.65
CA SER A 446 -7.07 14.35 -28.17
C SER A 446 -6.96 14.97 -26.79
N GLY A 447 -7.71 16.05 -26.54
CA GLY A 447 -7.84 16.67 -25.22
C GLY A 447 -8.47 15.71 -24.22
N LEU A 448 -9.54 15.01 -24.62
CA LEU A 448 -10.23 14.06 -23.75
C LEU A 448 -9.27 12.95 -23.30
N GLN A 449 -8.50 12.38 -24.23
CA GLN A 449 -7.50 11.38 -23.90
C GLN A 449 -6.43 11.94 -22.94
N THR A 450 -5.83 13.07 -23.29
CA THR A 450 -4.74 13.68 -22.50
C THR A 450 -5.15 13.98 -21.05
N TRP A 451 -6.31 14.62 -20.88
CA TRP A 451 -6.80 14.98 -19.55
C TRP A 451 -7.31 13.79 -18.75
N THR A 452 -7.93 12.81 -19.42
CA THR A 452 -8.32 11.56 -18.78
C THR A 452 -7.10 10.82 -18.26
N ASP A 453 -6.05 10.71 -19.07
CA ASP A 453 -4.80 10.06 -18.67
C ASP A 453 -4.11 10.80 -17.53
N LEU A 454 -4.21 12.13 -17.47
CA LEU A 454 -3.75 12.91 -16.32
C LEU A 454 -4.51 12.54 -15.04
N VAL A 455 -5.84 12.57 -15.07
CA VAL A 455 -6.67 12.29 -13.88
C VAL A 455 -6.49 10.86 -13.39
N VAL A 456 -6.47 9.89 -14.30
CA VAL A 456 -6.28 8.48 -13.93
C VAL A 456 -4.88 8.28 -13.33
N ARG A 457 -3.86 8.95 -13.86
CA ARG A 457 -2.48 8.88 -13.35
C ARG A 457 -2.28 9.55 -12.00
N THR A 458 -2.83 10.75 -11.80
CA THR A 458 -2.54 11.55 -10.59
C THR A 458 -3.61 11.43 -9.52
N GLY A 459 -4.81 10.96 -9.88
CA GLY A 459 -6.00 11.09 -9.04
C GLY A 459 -6.39 12.55 -8.75
N SER A 460 -5.71 13.53 -9.37
CA SER A 460 -5.82 14.94 -9.01
C SER A 460 -6.86 15.66 -9.88
N ALA A 461 -8.06 15.76 -9.33
CA ALA A 461 -9.10 16.67 -9.82
C ALA A 461 -8.59 18.12 -9.93
N ARG A 462 -7.68 18.50 -9.03
CA ARG A 462 -7.10 19.84 -8.97
C ARG A 462 -6.15 20.11 -10.13
N ASP A 463 -5.35 19.13 -10.55
CA ASP A 463 -4.44 19.30 -11.69
C ASP A 463 -5.23 19.47 -12.98
N LEU A 464 -6.30 18.67 -13.15
CA LEU A 464 -7.23 18.83 -14.25
C LEU A 464 -7.88 20.21 -14.25
N ALA A 465 -8.48 20.62 -13.13
CA ALA A 465 -9.15 21.90 -13.01
C ALA A 465 -8.19 23.07 -13.25
N THR A 466 -6.97 23.01 -12.68
CA THR A 466 -5.92 24.01 -12.89
C THR A 466 -5.58 24.12 -14.37
N GLY A 467 -5.25 23.00 -15.02
CA GLY A 467 -4.84 22.98 -16.41
C GLY A 467 -5.87 23.53 -17.39
N ILE A 468 -7.17 23.30 -17.13
CA ILE A 468 -8.27 23.84 -17.97
C ILE A 468 -8.54 25.31 -17.62
N VAL A 469 -8.61 25.67 -16.34
CA VAL A 469 -8.97 27.02 -15.88
C VAL A 469 -7.89 28.06 -16.22
N THR A 470 -6.62 27.68 -16.15
CA THR A 470 -5.50 28.55 -16.51
C THR A 470 -5.05 28.34 -17.96
N SER A 471 -5.84 27.66 -18.78
CA SER A 471 -5.51 27.45 -20.19
C SER A 471 -5.54 28.77 -20.96
N ARG A 472 -4.65 28.88 -21.95
CA ARG A 472 -4.63 30.02 -22.88
C ARG A 472 -5.99 30.22 -23.57
N GLU A 473 -6.68 29.14 -23.90
CA GLU A 473 -8.03 29.19 -24.47
C GLU A 473 -9.03 29.86 -23.52
N ARG A 474 -9.03 29.48 -22.23
CA ARG A 474 -9.88 30.14 -21.23
C ARG A 474 -9.55 31.63 -21.13
N MET A 475 -8.27 32.00 -21.17
CA MET A 475 -7.85 33.41 -21.13
C MET A 475 -8.33 34.17 -22.37
N ILE A 476 -8.23 33.60 -23.57
CA ILE A 476 -8.79 34.18 -24.80
C ILE A 476 -10.31 34.41 -24.67
N ASN A 477 -11.05 33.42 -24.15
CA ASN A 477 -12.49 33.55 -23.93
C ASN A 477 -12.83 34.67 -22.95
N LEU A 478 -12.05 34.81 -21.86
CA LEU A 478 -12.22 35.88 -20.89
C LEU A 478 -11.96 37.25 -21.51
N VAL A 479 -10.84 37.44 -22.20
CA VAL A 479 -10.49 38.71 -22.86
C VAL A 479 -11.53 39.09 -23.91
N THR A 480 -11.92 38.14 -24.76
CA THR A 480 -12.93 38.35 -25.81
C THR A 480 -14.27 38.77 -25.21
N ALA A 481 -14.71 38.13 -24.12
CA ALA A 481 -15.93 38.50 -23.43
C ALA A 481 -15.86 39.93 -22.85
N GLN A 482 -14.73 40.33 -22.25
CA GLN A 482 -14.56 41.69 -21.74
C GLN A 482 -14.57 42.74 -22.87
N TYR A 483 -13.94 42.47 -24.02
CA TYR A 483 -13.99 43.35 -25.19
C TYR A 483 -15.41 43.51 -25.73
N ARG A 484 -16.15 42.41 -25.89
CA ARG A 484 -17.54 42.46 -26.37
C ARG A 484 -18.47 43.23 -25.43
N SER A 485 -18.28 43.07 -24.12
CA SER A 485 -19.08 43.79 -23.12
C SER A 485 -18.70 45.27 -23.05
N ALA A 486 -17.41 45.59 -22.92
CA ALA A 486 -16.93 46.95 -22.67
C ALA A 486 -16.81 47.84 -23.91
N LEU A 487 -16.46 47.25 -25.05
CA LEU A 487 -16.13 47.97 -26.30
C LEU A 487 -17.07 47.63 -27.45
N ARG A 488 -17.98 46.66 -27.28
CA ARG A 488 -18.98 46.23 -28.29
C ARG A 488 -18.37 45.70 -29.60
N ARG A 489 -17.16 45.15 -29.53
CA ARG A 489 -16.46 44.52 -30.67
C ARG A 489 -15.55 43.38 -30.20
N ASP A 490 -15.03 42.62 -31.15
CA ASP A 490 -13.99 41.63 -30.90
C ASP A 490 -12.61 42.31 -30.73
N PRO A 491 -11.71 41.72 -29.93
CA PRO A 491 -10.34 42.20 -29.81
C PRO A 491 -9.58 42.00 -31.12
N GLU A 492 -8.77 42.98 -31.48
CA GLU A 492 -7.78 42.84 -32.52
C GLU A 492 -6.65 41.88 -32.08
N PRO A 493 -5.95 41.20 -33.00
CA PRO A 493 -4.95 40.17 -32.64
C PRO A 493 -3.88 40.66 -31.65
N GLY A 494 -3.34 41.86 -31.84
CA GLY A 494 -2.32 42.42 -30.95
C GLY A 494 -2.85 42.76 -29.56
N GLY A 495 -4.08 43.29 -29.47
CA GLY A 495 -4.74 43.56 -28.18
C GLY A 495 -5.05 42.28 -27.42
N LEU A 496 -5.59 41.28 -28.11
CA LEU A 496 -5.86 39.96 -27.54
C LEU A 496 -4.57 39.34 -26.97
N GLU A 497 -3.50 39.30 -27.77
CA GLU A 497 -2.22 38.73 -27.36
C GLU A 497 -1.62 39.43 -26.14
N ASN A 498 -1.64 40.77 -26.12
CA ASN A 498 -1.15 41.55 -24.98
C ASN A 498 -1.91 41.23 -23.69
N TRP A 499 -3.23 41.13 -23.75
CA TRP A 499 -4.05 40.83 -22.57
C TRP A 499 -3.94 39.37 -22.14
N VAL A 500 -3.81 38.43 -23.06
CA VAL A 500 -3.58 37.01 -22.72
C VAL A 500 -2.22 36.86 -22.05
N ALA A 501 -1.15 37.44 -22.60
CA ALA A 501 0.17 37.43 -21.96
C ALA A 501 0.15 38.08 -20.56
N HIS A 502 -0.69 39.10 -20.37
CA HIS A 502 -0.90 39.72 -19.06
C HIS A 502 -1.49 38.74 -18.04
N LEU A 503 -2.49 37.96 -18.44
CA LEU A 503 -3.11 36.93 -17.59
C LEU A 503 -2.16 35.74 -17.35
N GLU A 504 -1.38 35.33 -18.36
CA GLU A 504 -0.37 34.27 -18.24
C GLU A 504 0.73 34.64 -17.23
N ALA A 505 1.03 35.93 -17.09
CA ALA A 505 1.97 36.44 -16.08
C ALA A 505 1.40 36.46 -14.64
N GLY A 506 0.21 35.90 -14.41
CA GLY A 506 -0.42 35.79 -13.10
C GLY A 506 -1.11 37.07 -12.63
N ARG A 507 -1.36 38.04 -13.52
CA ARG A 507 -2.14 39.24 -13.20
C ARG A 507 -3.65 38.98 -13.32
N GLY A 508 -4.41 39.67 -12.48
CA GLY A 508 -5.81 39.34 -12.23
C GLY A 508 -6.76 39.83 -13.33
N VAL A 509 -7.95 39.24 -13.37
CA VAL A 509 -9.08 39.70 -14.22
C VAL A 509 -9.42 41.17 -13.96
N TYR A 510 -9.12 41.69 -12.77
CA TYR A 510 -9.29 43.10 -12.43
C TYR A 510 -8.44 44.04 -13.29
N ASP A 511 -7.17 43.71 -13.53
CA ASP A 511 -6.27 44.58 -14.31
C ASP A 511 -6.73 44.67 -15.76
N LEU A 512 -7.22 43.55 -16.29
CA LEU A 512 -7.90 43.47 -17.58
C LEU A 512 -9.15 44.38 -17.63
N GLN A 513 -10.02 44.29 -16.63
CA GLN A 513 -11.23 45.12 -16.56
C GLN A 513 -10.89 46.61 -16.46
N ILE A 514 -9.95 46.99 -15.59
CA ILE A 514 -9.49 48.38 -15.43
C ILE A 514 -8.96 48.94 -16.76
N GLY A 515 -8.14 48.16 -17.46
CA GLY A 515 -7.55 48.58 -18.74
C GLY A 515 -8.59 48.74 -19.85
N ILE A 516 -9.50 47.77 -20.01
CA ILE A 516 -10.48 47.77 -21.10
C ILE A 516 -11.59 48.79 -20.81
N TYR A 517 -12.29 48.69 -19.67
CA TYR A 517 -13.40 49.60 -19.37
C TYR A 517 -12.93 51.02 -19.11
N GLY A 518 -11.72 51.24 -18.58
CA GLY A 518 -11.17 52.57 -18.32
C GLY A 518 -10.71 53.32 -19.58
N SER A 519 -10.64 52.63 -20.72
CA SER A 519 -10.13 53.17 -21.99
C SER A 519 -11.01 54.30 -22.55
N GLN A 520 -10.42 55.12 -23.42
CA GLN A 520 -11.18 56.12 -24.18
C GLN A 520 -12.21 55.46 -25.09
N GLU A 521 -11.90 54.29 -25.63
CA GLU A 521 -12.79 53.54 -26.49
C GLU A 521 -14.06 53.07 -25.75
N SER A 522 -13.92 52.60 -24.51
CA SER A 522 -15.09 52.24 -23.69
C SER A 522 -15.97 53.45 -23.42
N LEU A 523 -15.40 54.63 -23.13
CA LEU A 523 -16.19 55.85 -22.98
C LEU A 523 -17.03 56.16 -24.23
N LEU A 524 -16.45 55.99 -25.42
CA LEU A 524 -17.14 56.25 -26.68
C LEU A 524 -18.21 55.19 -26.97
N ASN A 525 -17.86 53.90 -26.92
CA ASN A 525 -18.75 52.82 -27.35
C ASN A 525 -19.81 52.46 -26.30
N LEU A 526 -19.46 52.53 -25.01
CA LEU A 526 -20.34 52.17 -23.91
C LEU A 526 -21.10 53.39 -23.34
N GLY A 527 -20.46 54.56 -23.35
CA GLY A 527 -21.03 55.80 -22.82
C GLY A 527 -21.52 56.80 -23.87
N GLY A 528 -21.30 56.57 -25.16
CA GLY A 528 -21.59 57.59 -26.18
C GLY A 528 -20.74 58.86 -26.03
N GLY A 529 -19.55 58.75 -25.42
CA GLY A 529 -18.67 59.88 -25.13
C GLY A 529 -18.96 60.63 -23.83
N ASN A 530 -20.02 60.27 -23.10
CA ASN A 530 -20.41 60.92 -21.85
C ASN A 530 -20.06 60.03 -20.63
N VAL A 531 -19.45 60.65 -19.61
CA VAL A 531 -18.96 59.93 -18.42
C VAL A 531 -20.10 59.41 -17.56
N GLN A 532 -21.20 60.14 -17.43
CA GLN A 532 -22.33 59.73 -16.59
C GLN A 532 -23.06 58.52 -17.17
N THR A 533 -23.30 58.52 -18.49
CA THR A 533 -23.85 57.35 -19.21
C THR A 533 -22.89 56.16 -19.18
N TRP A 534 -21.58 56.40 -19.34
CA TRP A 534 -20.55 55.37 -19.20
C TRP A 534 -20.56 54.73 -17.80
N VAL A 535 -20.59 55.52 -16.71
CA VAL A 535 -20.72 54.99 -15.34
C VAL A 535 -22.01 54.18 -15.19
N GLY A 536 -23.12 54.67 -15.72
CA GLY A 536 -24.40 53.94 -15.70
C GLY A 536 -24.30 52.56 -16.36
N ALA A 537 -23.57 52.47 -17.48
CA ALA A 537 -23.34 51.21 -18.15
C ALA A 537 -22.36 50.30 -17.39
N LEU A 538 -21.34 50.84 -16.71
CA LEU A 538 -20.49 50.05 -15.81
C LEU A 538 -21.29 49.38 -14.69
N TYR A 539 -22.26 50.08 -14.12
CA TYR A 539 -23.16 49.52 -13.10
C TYR A 539 -23.92 48.30 -13.64
N GLN A 540 -24.44 48.38 -14.87
CA GLN A 540 -25.14 47.27 -15.49
C GLN A 540 -24.22 46.08 -15.79
N GLU A 541 -23.06 46.33 -16.40
CA GLU A 541 -22.14 45.27 -16.82
C GLU A 541 -21.43 44.59 -15.63
N LEU A 542 -20.95 45.38 -14.66
CA LEU A 542 -20.17 44.88 -13.52
C LEU A 542 -21.05 44.47 -12.33
N LEU A 543 -22.10 45.24 -12.01
CA LEU A 543 -22.95 45.01 -10.84
C LEU A 543 -24.31 44.36 -11.18
N GLY A 544 -24.74 44.40 -12.45
CA GLY A 544 -26.01 43.80 -12.88
C GLY A 544 -27.25 44.60 -12.44
N ARG A 545 -27.10 45.88 -12.12
CA ARG A 545 -28.20 46.77 -11.73
C ARG A 545 -27.99 48.19 -12.25
N ALA A 546 -29.04 49.01 -12.19
CA ALA A 546 -28.91 50.45 -12.40
C ALA A 546 -28.29 51.14 -11.17
N GLY A 547 -27.45 52.15 -11.40
CA GLY A 547 -26.94 53.02 -10.35
C GLY A 547 -27.94 54.11 -9.99
N ALA A 548 -28.07 54.41 -8.70
CA ALA A 548 -28.86 55.54 -8.24
C ALA A 548 -28.21 56.87 -8.69
N PRO A 549 -28.98 57.95 -8.91
CA PRO A 549 -28.44 59.23 -9.38
C PRO A 549 -27.26 59.77 -8.54
N SER A 550 -27.31 59.58 -7.21
CA SER A 550 -26.23 59.98 -6.30
C SER A 550 -24.96 59.13 -6.45
N GLU A 551 -25.11 57.82 -6.70
CA GLU A 551 -23.99 56.92 -6.97
C GLU A 551 -23.31 57.29 -8.29
N LEU A 552 -24.09 57.54 -9.34
CA LEU A 552 -23.57 57.95 -10.64
C LEU A 552 -22.80 59.28 -10.53
N GLN A 553 -23.36 60.27 -9.83
CA GLN A 553 -22.70 61.57 -9.64
C GLN A 553 -21.40 61.45 -8.83
N PHE A 554 -21.36 60.59 -7.82
CA PHE A 554 -20.13 60.31 -7.06
C PHE A 554 -19.01 59.81 -7.98
N TRP A 555 -19.30 58.82 -8.82
CA TRP A 555 -18.29 58.26 -9.74
C TRP A 555 -17.92 59.23 -10.87
N VAL A 556 -18.84 60.07 -11.35
CA VAL A 556 -18.52 61.14 -12.31
C VAL A 556 -17.51 62.12 -11.70
N ASN A 557 -17.74 62.56 -10.45
CA ASN A 557 -16.79 63.43 -9.75
C ASN A 557 -15.45 62.72 -9.52
N HIS A 558 -15.48 61.42 -9.22
CA HIS A 558 -14.29 60.60 -9.05
C HIS A 558 -13.49 60.47 -10.36
N ALA A 559 -14.17 60.27 -11.50
CA ALA A 559 -13.56 60.22 -12.83
C ALA A 559 -12.82 61.53 -13.16
N ASN A 560 -13.43 62.67 -12.85
CA ASN A 560 -12.84 63.99 -13.11
C ASN A 560 -11.58 64.24 -12.27
N ARG A 561 -11.51 63.66 -11.05
CA ARG A 561 -10.41 63.89 -10.12
C ARG A 561 -9.26 62.88 -10.27
N TYR A 562 -9.57 61.62 -10.55
CA TYR A 562 -8.62 60.52 -10.51
C TYR A 562 -8.54 59.71 -11.81
N GLY A 563 -9.36 60.05 -12.81
CA GLY A 563 -9.44 59.37 -14.10
C GLY A 563 -10.38 58.17 -14.10
N ARG A 564 -10.73 57.71 -15.31
CA ARG A 564 -11.63 56.56 -15.53
C ARG A 564 -11.11 55.22 -14.98
N PRO A 565 -9.81 54.88 -15.08
CA PRO A 565 -9.30 53.64 -14.48
C PRO A 565 -9.57 53.54 -12.98
N ALA A 566 -9.52 54.66 -12.24
CA ALA A 566 -9.84 54.69 -10.81
C ALA A 566 -11.32 54.38 -10.53
N VAL A 567 -12.23 54.84 -11.39
CA VAL A 567 -13.66 54.50 -11.29
C VAL A 567 -13.89 53.02 -11.53
N VAL A 568 -13.28 52.45 -12.58
CA VAL A 568 -13.41 51.01 -12.85
C VAL A 568 -12.82 50.19 -11.71
N ALA A 569 -11.65 50.56 -11.19
CA ALA A 569 -11.03 49.87 -10.06
C ALA A 569 -11.99 49.86 -8.85
N GLY A 570 -12.57 51.01 -8.50
CA GLY A 570 -13.50 51.12 -7.37
C GLY A 570 -14.78 50.30 -7.54
N ILE A 571 -15.37 50.29 -8.74
CA ILE A 571 -16.60 49.51 -9.00
C ILE A 571 -16.28 48.02 -9.12
N ALA A 572 -15.27 47.63 -9.90
CA ALA A 572 -14.94 46.25 -10.18
C ALA A 572 -14.50 45.49 -8.91
N GLN A 573 -13.74 46.15 -8.03
CA GLN A 573 -13.23 45.57 -6.77
C GLN A 573 -14.22 45.68 -5.61
N SER A 574 -15.41 46.26 -5.82
CA SER A 574 -16.43 46.34 -4.77
C SER A 574 -16.89 44.95 -4.33
N ASP A 575 -17.34 44.84 -3.08
CA ASP A 575 -17.94 43.61 -2.54
C ASP A 575 -19.12 43.15 -3.40
N GLU A 576 -19.92 44.09 -3.90
CA GLU A 576 -21.07 43.81 -4.77
C GLU A 576 -20.65 43.13 -6.08
N SER A 577 -19.67 43.71 -6.79
CA SER A 577 -19.10 43.12 -8.01
C SER A 577 -18.48 41.75 -7.73
N THR A 578 -17.72 41.63 -6.65
CA THR A 578 -17.02 40.38 -6.27
C THR A 578 -18.01 39.27 -5.93
N ILE A 579 -19.05 39.56 -5.15
CA ILE A 579 -20.13 38.61 -4.82
C ILE A 579 -20.89 38.19 -6.08
N ARG A 580 -21.14 39.11 -7.03
CA ARG A 580 -21.79 38.76 -8.29
C ARG A 580 -20.97 37.77 -9.12
N ARG A 581 -19.66 37.99 -9.25
CA ARG A 581 -18.79 37.05 -9.98
C ARG A 581 -18.65 35.72 -9.25
N LEU A 582 -18.55 35.74 -7.92
CA LEU A 582 -18.55 34.52 -7.10
C LEU A 582 -19.83 33.70 -7.29
N ASN A 583 -20.99 34.35 -7.31
CA ASN A 583 -22.26 33.70 -7.63
C ASN A 583 -22.28 33.13 -9.05
N ALA A 584 -21.68 33.80 -10.03
CA ALA A 584 -21.57 33.23 -11.37
C ALA A 584 -20.78 31.91 -11.37
N TYR A 585 -19.63 31.86 -10.67
CA TYR A 585 -18.90 30.61 -10.49
C TYR A 585 -19.73 29.54 -9.75
N TYR A 586 -20.38 29.90 -8.65
CA TYR A 586 -21.22 28.96 -7.91
C TYR A 586 -22.40 28.42 -8.74
N ARG A 587 -23.02 29.24 -9.58
CA ARG A 587 -24.10 28.78 -10.48
C ARG A 587 -23.57 27.80 -11.53
N THR A 588 -22.39 28.05 -12.09
CA THR A 588 -21.74 27.13 -13.04
C THR A 588 -21.34 25.81 -12.35
N PHE A 589 -20.54 25.88 -11.30
CA PHE A 589 -19.91 24.70 -10.69
C PHE A 589 -20.77 24.01 -9.63
N MET A 590 -21.75 24.68 -9.03
CA MET A 590 -22.58 24.14 -7.94
C MET A 590 -24.09 24.22 -8.19
N GLN A 591 -24.55 24.89 -9.26
CA GLN A 591 -25.99 25.07 -9.56
C GLN A 591 -26.79 25.76 -8.44
N ARG A 592 -26.13 26.59 -7.64
CA ARG A 592 -26.73 27.37 -6.56
C ARG A 592 -25.99 28.68 -6.38
N ASP A 593 -26.55 29.58 -5.57
CA ASP A 593 -25.83 30.79 -5.14
C ASP A 593 -24.84 30.47 -4.00
N VAL A 594 -23.88 31.36 -3.79
CA VAL A 594 -22.87 31.20 -2.75
C VAL A 594 -23.47 31.42 -1.35
N ASP A 595 -23.28 30.41 -0.50
CA ASP A 595 -23.68 30.42 0.91
C ASP A 595 -22.69 31.23 1.79
N PRO A 596 -23.03 31.55 3.05
CA PRO A 596 -22.16 32.35 3.93
C PRO A 596 -20.77 31.75 4.16
N ALA A 597 -20.63 30.42 4.25
CA ALA A 597 -19.34 29.77 4.44
C ALA A 597 -18.47 29.86 3.17
N GLY A 598 -19.09 29.71 2.00
CA GLY A 598 -18.47 29.94 0.71
C GLY A 598 -17.98 31.39 0.57
N ARG A 599 -18.77 32.38 0.99
CA ARG A 599 -18.35 33.80 0.99
C ARG A 599 -17.13 34.03 1.87
N ALA A 600 -17.15 33.51 3.10
CA ALA A 600 -16.04 33.65 4.03
C ALA A 600 -14.74 33.02 3.50
N THR A 601 -14.86 31.94 2.72
CA THR A 601 -13.72 31.24 2.13
C THR A 601 -13.18 31.95 0.88
N PHE A 602 -14.05 32.30 -0.06
CA PHE A 602 -13.62 32.68 -1.41
C PHE A 602 -13.47 34.19 -1.63
N LEU A 603 -14.18 35.05 -0.91
CA LEU A 603 -14.03 36.50 -1.07
C LEU A 603 -12.59 36.97 -0.79
N PRO A 604 -11.91 36.55 0.29
CA PRO A 604 -10.51 36.94 0.53
C PRO A 604 -9.57 36.47 -0.58
N MET A 605 -9.82 35.29 -1.17
CA MET A 605 -9.01 34.74 -2.25
C MET A 605 -9.13 35.58 -3.52
N MET A 606 -10.35 35.97 -3.90
CA MET A 606 -10.60 36.79 -5.09
C MET A 606 -9.93 38.16 -4.97
N THR A 607 -9.91 38.77 -3.78
CA THR A 607 -9.28 40.08 -3.55
C THR A 607 -7.74 39.99 -3.55
N ALA A 608 -7.15 38.89 -3.07
CA ALA A 608 -5.71 38.77 -2.89
C ALA A 608 -4.96 38.19 -4.11
N ARG A 609 -5.55 37.20 -4.80
CA ARG A 609 -4.87 36.39 -5.83
C ARG A 609 -5.59 36.39 -7.18
N GLY A 610 -6.73 37.08 -7.26
CA GLY A 610 -7.57 37.13 -8.46
C GLY A 610 -8.53 35.94 -8.57
N ASP A 611 -9.29 35.93 -9.67
CA ASP A 611 -10.50 35.10 -9.79
C ASP A 611 -10.23 33.63 -10.16
N PHE A 612 -9.02 33.23 -10.58
CA PHE A 612 -8.75 31.87 -11.08
C PHE A 612 -8.74 30.78 -10.00
N ASP A 613 -8.40 31.11 -8.76
CA ASP A 613 -8.33 30.11 -7.67
C ASP A 613 -9.72 29.55 -7.31
N VAL A 614 -10.78 30.35 -7.46
CA VAL A 614 -12.17 29.96 -7.16
C VAL A 614 -12.65 28.83 -8.07
N PRO A 615 -12.68 28.97 -9.41
CA PRO A 615 -13.09 27.90 -10.31
C PRO A 615 -12.18 26.67 -10.24
N ILE A 616 -10.88 26.80 -9.91
CA ILE A 616 -10.01 25.64 -9.64
C ILE A 616 -10.51 24.89 -8.40
N SER A 617 -10.78 25.60 -7.30
CA SER A 617 -11.25 25.00 -6.05
C SER A 617 -12.63 24.34 -6.23
N LEU A 618 -13.56 25.06 -6.86
CA LEU A 618 -14.91 24.55 -7.12
C LEU A 618 -14.90 23.37 -8.09
N GLY A 619 -14.17 23.46 -9.21
CA GLY A 619 -14.08 22.42 -10.23
C GLY A 619 -13.29 21.17 -9.81
N SER A 620 -12.54 21.23 -8.70
CA SER A 620 -11.85 20.08 -8.12
C SER A 620 -12.53 19.52 -6.86
N SER A 621 -13.67 20.07 -6.47
CA SER A 621 -14.38 19.64 -5.26
C SER A 621 -15.09 18.29 -5.45
N PRO A 622 -15.27 17.51 -4.36
CA PRO A 622 -16.08 16.30 -4.40
C PRO A 622 -17.52 16.54 -4.86
N GLU A 623 -18.14 17.67 -4.45
CA GLU A 623 -19.49 18.06 -4.88
C GLU A 623 -19.58 18.20 -6.40
N TYR A 624 -18.63 18.92 -7.01
CA TYR A 624 -18.56 19.03 -8.47
C TYR A 624 -18.32 17.68 -9.13
N TRP A 625 -17.46 16.85 -8.57
CA TRP A 625 -17.13 15.52 -9.11
C TRP A 625 -18.37 14.63 -9.19
N THR A 626 -19.15 14.55 -8.11
CA THR A 626 -20.41 13.81 -8.07
C THR A 626 -21.40 14.35 -9.11
N ARG A 627 -21.54 15.67 -9.22
CA ARG A 627 -22.43 16.29 -10.22
C ARG A 627 -22.00 15.98 -11.65
N ALA A 628 -20.69 15.96 -11.93
CA ALA A 628 -20.20 15.61 -13.26
C ALA A 628 -20.62 14.19 -13.66
N GLN A 629 -20.61 13.24 -12.71
CA GLN A 629 -21.00 11.84 -12.97
C GLN A 629 -22.45 11.68 -13.44
N SER A 630 -23.35 12.59 -13.10
CA SER A 630 -24.76 12.53 -13.52
C SER A 630 -25.09 13.30 -14.81
N ARG A 631 -24.12 13.96 -15.45
CA ARG A 631 -24.37 14.76 -16.66
C ARG A 631 -24.50 13.91 -17.92
N THR A 632 -25.33 14.37 -18.85
CA THR A 632 -25.41 13.85 -20.22
C THR A 632 -24.76 14.87 -21.15
N PHE A 633 -23.88 14.40 -22.05
CA PHE A 633 -23.10 15.22 -22.98
C PHE A 633 -23.39 14.86 -24.43
#